data_AF-A0A9P5Q9V1-F1
#
_entry.id   AF-A0A9P5Q9V1-F1
#
_cell.length_a   1.000
_cell.length_b   1.000
_cell.length_c   1.000
_cell.angle_alpha   90.00
_cell.angle_beta   90.00
_cell.angle_gamma   90.00
#
_symmetry.space_group_name_H-M   'P 1'
#
loop_
_entity.id
_entity.type
_entity.pdbx_description
1 polymer ?
#
loop_
_entity_poly.entity_id
_entity_poly.type
_entity_poly.pdbx_seq_one_letter_code
_entity_poly.pdbx_strand_id
1 'polypeptide(L)'
;MDGRAPRIKNRAPAAIQITAEQLLREAQERQESAFRAPKQRVEDFEELHEYRGRKRKEFEERIRRTRGSIKEWLQYANWEASQNEFARSRSVYERALDVDPRSIQLWLSYTEMELKNRNVQHARNLFDRAVTLLPRVDQLWYKYVYLEELLQNVPGARQVFERWMQWEPDDKAWQAYIKMEERYGELDRASAIYERWIAVRPEPRVWVKWGKYEEERQKLDKAREVFQTALDFYGDDEEQVEKAQAVFSAFAKMETRLKEYDRARVIYKFALARIPRSKSAGLYASYTKFEKQHGTRTTLESTVLGKRRIQYEEELSHDGRNYDVWFDYARLEEGAYRDTRSEGATAEEEETSVGRVREVYERAVAQVPPGGEKRHWRRYIYLWLDYALFEEIETRDYDRARQIYQTAITLVPHKAFTFSKLWIMFAKFEIRRLDLPAARKILGNAIGMCPKEKLFKGYIELETDLREFDRVRKLYEKYLEFDPANSSAWIRYAEIESQLEDFARTRAIFELGISQSPLSMPELLWKAYIDFEIEEGERETARALYDRLISLSGHVKVWISYALFEAEPIALPRAQREEEEEEDEEAEQKMVPGDPDRARQVFNRGYKELKDKGLKDERVALLEVWKTFEETHGTADDVAKVQGMMPVVTKKRHVDQETGQMVEDWELVFADDERENNPTTFKFLQMAHAWKSGLNKGGADPSKSILPGPPVAPPTAKRSAEDATSDMDSSDGED
;
A
#
# COMPACT_ATOMS: atom_id res chain seq x y z
N MET A 1 -26.37 -30.82 85.84
CA MET A 1 -25.03 -30.81 86.47
C MET A 1 -24.19 -31.86 85.75
N ASP A 2 -23.48 -31.45 84.71
CA ASP A 2 -22.33 -32.20 84.22
C ASP A 2 -21.24 -31.17 83.92
N GLY A 3 -20.35 -31.03 84.89
CA GLY A 3 -19.26 -30.07 84.91
C GLY A 3 -18.20 -30.41 83.88
N ARG A 4 -18.46 -30.12 82.60
CA ARG A 4 -17.38 -29.99 81.62
C ARG A 4 -16.74 -28.62 81.82
N ALA A 5 -15.52 -28.63 82.34
CA ALA A 5 -14.63 -27.47 82.38
C ALA A 5 -14.73 -26.67 81.06
N PRO A 6 -14.75 -25.32 81.10
CA PRO A 6 -14.89 -24.52 79.89
C PRO A 6 -13.74 -24.88 78.94
N ARG A 7 -14.07 -25.55 77.82
CA ARG A 7 -13.09 -25.89 76.78
C ARG A 7 -12.48 -24.58 76.30
N ILE A 8 -11.20 -24.36 76.61
CA ILE A 8 -10.43 -23.23 76.11
C ILE A 8 -10.46 -23.34 74.58
N LYS A 9 -11.26 -22.50 73.92
CA LYS A 9 -11.37 -22.51 72.46
C LYS A 9 -10.12 -21.87 71.91
N ASN A 10 -9.32 -22.64 71.18
CA ASN A 10 -8.21 -22.08 70.43
C ASN A 10 -8.79 -21.14 69.35
N ARG A 11 -8.49 -19.85 69.45
CA ARG A 11 -8.91 -18.82 68.48
C ARG A 11 -7.88 -18.61 67.36
N ALA A 12 -6.88 -19.48 67.26
CA ALA A 12 -5.98 -19.49 66.11
C ALA A 12 -6.80 -19.65 64.82
N PRO A 13 -6.39 -18.98 63.73
CA PRO A 13 -7.05 -19.14 62.44
C PRO A 13 -7.05 -20.62 62.04
N ALA A 14 -8.22 -21.15 61.69
CA ALA A 14 -8.34 -22.51 61.21
C ALA A 14 -7.54 -22.67 59.90
N ALA A 15 -6.74 -23.74 59.82
CA ALA A 15 -5.90 -24.03 58.65
C ALA A 15 -6.71 -24.22 57.36
N ILE A 16 -7.98 -24.61 57.49
CA ILE A 16 -8.93 -24.78 56.39
C ILE A 16 -10.13 -23.88 56.69
N GLN A 17 -10.39 -22.93 55.81
CA GLN A 17 -11.61 -22.13 55.84
C GLN A 17 -12.73 -22.92 55.17
N ILE A 18 -13.86 -23.09 55.87
CA ILE A 18 -15.03 -23.79 55.30
C ILE A 18 -15.53 -22.95 54.12
N THR A 19 -15.50 -23.52 52.92
CA THR A 19 -15.98 -22.87 51.70
C THR A 19 -17.44 -23.26 51.40
N ALA A 20 -18.13 -22.45 50.59
CA ALA A 20 -19.49 -22.78 50.14
C ALA A 20 -19.54 -24.11 49.36
N GLU A 21 -18.48 -24.45 48.63
CA GLU A 21 -18.36 -25.75 47.94
C GLU A 21 -18.40 -26.92 48.93
N GLN A 22 -17.70 -26.81 50.05
CA GLN A 22 -17.65 -27.86 51.06
C GLN A 22 -19.03 -28.10 51.67
N LEU A 23 -19.79 -27.04 51.94
CA LEU A 23 -21.17 -27.14 52.44
C LEU A 23 -22.11 -27.80 51.42
N LEU A 24 -21.99 -27.47 50.12
CA LEU A 24 -22.82 -28.08 49.07
C LEU A 24 -22.50 -29.56 48.86
N ARG A 25 -21.20 -29.93 48.90
CA ARG A 25 -20.78 -31.34 48.82
C ARG A 25 -21.30 -32.13 50.01
N GLU A 26 -21.16 -31.59 51.22
CA GLU A 26 -21.61 -32.24 52.44
C GLU A 26 -23.15 -32.34 52.50
N ALA A 27 -23.87 -31.35 51.95
CA ALA A 27 -25.33 -31.39 51.80
C ALA A 27 -25.78 -32.47 50.81
N GLN A 28 -25.07 -32.65 49.69
CA GLN A 28 -25.38 -33.68 48.72
C GLN A 28 -25.03 -35.09 49.22
N GLU A 29 -23.96 -35.24 49.99
CA GLU A 29 -23.59 -36.52 50.65
C GLU A 29 -24.57 -36.89 51.76
N ARG A 30 -25.15 -35.90 52.45
CA ARG A 30 -26.20 -36.12 53.46
C ARG A 30 -27.61 -36.22 52.88
N GLN A 31 -27.80 -36.00 51.58
CA GLN A 31 -29.10 -36.16 50.96
C GLN A 31 -29.46 -37.65 51.02
N GLU A 32 -30.46 -37.99 51.86
CA GLU A 32 -30.95 -39.35 51.98
C GLU A 32 -31.28 -39.89 50.58
N SER A 33 -30.76 -41.09 50.27
CA SER A 33 -31.06 -41.72 48.99
C SER A 33 -32.58 -41.87 48.87
N ALA A 34 -33.15 -41.40 47.75
CA ALA A 34 -34.58 -41.50 47.51
C ALA A 34 -35.08 -42.94 47.76
N PHE A 35 -36.14 -43.07 48.55
CA PHE A 35 -36.73 -44.36 48.91
C PHE A 35 -36.98 -45.23 47.67
N ARG A 36 -36.36 -46.42 47.62
CA ARG A 36 -36.60 -47.42 46.57
C ARG A 36 -37.54 -48.48 47.13
N ALA A 37 -38.71 -48.63 46.52
CA ALA A 37 -39.65 -49.68 46.89
C ALA A 37 -39.00 -51.08 46.78
N PRO A 38 -39.32 -52.03 47.68
CA PRO A 38 -38.79 -53.39 47.62
C PRO A 38 -39.23 -54.11 46.34
N LYS A 39 -38.36 -54.97 45.80
CA LYS A 39 -38.67 -55.79 44.61
C LYS A 39 -39.67 -56.88 44.99
N GLN A 40 -40.95 -56.67 44.71
CA GLN A 40 -41.99 -57.69 44.83
C GLN A 40 -42.01 -58.58 43.58
N ARG A 41 -42.05 -59.91 43.76
CA ARG A 41 -42.33 -60.87 42.69
C ARG A 41 -43.84 -61.08 42.60
N VAL A 42 -44.37 -61.18 41.39
CA VAL A 42 -45.79 -61.42 41.13
C VAL A 42 -45.94 -62.90 40.82
N GLU A 43 -46.68 -63.65 41.64
CA GLU A 43 -46.79 -65.11 41.52
C GLU A 43 -48.09 -65.52 40.82
N ASP A 44 -49.21 -64.86 41.11
CA ASP A 44 -50.54 -65.23 40.63
C ASP A 44 -51.20 -64.19 39.72
N PHE A 45 -52.21 -64.63 38.95
CA PHE A 45 -53.01 -63.74 38.09
C PHE A 45 -53.76 -62.67 38.88
N GLU A 46 -54.19 -62.96 40.11
CA GLU A 46 -54.88 -61.98 40.98
C GLU A 46 -53.93 -60.86 41.42
N GLU A 47 -52.70 -61.20 41.82
CA GLU A 47 -51.66 -60.22 42.16
C GLU A 47 -51.25 -59.38 40.94
N LEU A 48 -51.20 -60.00 39.76
CA LEU A 48 -50.96 -59.29 38.49
C LEU A 48 -52.10 -58.30 38.19
N HIS A 49 -53.35 -58.71 38.43
CA HIS A 49 -54.52 -57.84 38.28
C HIS A 49 -54.49 -56.66 39.25
N GLU A 50 -54.12 -56.89 40.50
CA GLU A 50 -54.00 -55.84 41.51
C GLU A 50 -52.86 -54.87 41.17
N TYR A 51 -51.70 -55.39 40.78
CA TYR A 51 -50.57 -54.60 40.30
C TYR A 51 -50.99 -53.73 39.10
N ARG A 52 -51.67 -54.33 38.12
CA ARG A 52 -52.20 -53.60 36.96
C ARG A 52 -53.20 -52.54 37.38
N GLY A 53 -54.10 -52.84 38.31
CA GLY A 53 -55.08 -51.90 38.86
C GLY A 53 -54.42 -50.69 39.53
N ARG A 54 -53.44 -50.92 40.41
CA ARG A 54 -52.67 -49.84 41.06
C ARG A 54 -51.94 -48.97 40.05
N LYS A 55 -51.25 -49.58 39.08
CA LYS A 55 -50.50 -48.85 38.05
C LYS A 55 -51.41 -48.06 37.12
N ARG A 56 -52.55 -48.61 36.70
CA ARG A 56 -53.54 -47.88 35.90
C ARG A 56 -54.10 -46.69 36.65
N LYS A 57 -54.47 -46.85 37.92
CA LYS A 57 -54.94 -45.74 38.75
C LYS A 57 -53.89 -44.64 38.85
N GLU A 58 -52.62 -45.01 39.05
CA GLU A 58 -51.50 -44.08 39.07
C GLU A 58 -51.38 -43.30 37.74
N PHE A 59 -51.40 -43.98 36.60
CA PHE A 59 -51.32 -43.34 35.29
C PHE A 59 -52.55 -42.47 34.97
N GLU A 60 -53.76 -42.95 35.25
CA GLU A 60 -55.00 -42.20 35.05
C GLU A 60 -55.07 -40.95 35.95
N GLU A 61 -54.59 -41.02 37.19
CA GLU A 61 -54.47 -39.85 38.05
C GLU A 61 -53.44 -38.85 37.52
N ARG A 62 -52.29 -39.32 37.01
CA ARG A 62 -51.28 -38.46 36.37
C ARG A 62 -51.84 -37.78 35.13
N ILE A 63 -52.52 -38.51 34.27
CA ILE A 63 -53.17 -37.99 33.08
C ILE A 63 -54.28 -37.01 33.45
N ARG A 64 -55.05 -37.28 34.50
CA ARG A 64 -56.08 -36.36 34.99
C ARG A 64 -55.48 -35.05 35.49
N ARG A 65 -54.35 -35.09 36.19
CA ARG A 65 -53.62 -33.91 36.66
C ARG A 65 -52.95 -33.16 35.51
N THR A 66 -52.39 -33.88 34.54
CA THR A 66 -51.54 -33.33 33.49
C THR A 66 -52.03 -33.77 32.11
N ARG A 67 -53.27 -33.41 31.76
CA ARG A 67 -53.95 -33.88 30.54
C ARG A 67 -53.20 -33.57 29.24
N GLY A 68 -52.49 -32.45 29.17
CA GLY A 68 -51.71 -32.04 27.99
C GLY A 68 -50.32 -32.67 27.88
N SER A 69 -49.83 -33.41 28.88
CA SER A 69 -48.48 -34.00 28.80
C SER A 69 -48.49 -35.28 27.98
N ILE A 70 -48.03 -35.18 26.73
CA ILE A 70 -47.87 -36.32 25.82
C ILE A 70 -46.98 -37.41 26.43
N LYS A 71 -45.97 -37.04 27.23
CA LYS A 71 -45.05 -38.00 27.85
C LYS A 71 -45.78 -39.00 28.76
N GLU A 72 -46.75 -38.53 29.55
CA GLU A 72 -47.50 -39.40 30.46
C GLU A 72 -48.41 -40.35 29.67
N TRP A 73 -49.05 -39.85 28.60
CA TRP A 73 -49.83 -40.69 27.67
C TRP A 73 -48.97 -41.78 27.02
N LEU A 74 -47.77 -41.42 26.52
CA LEU A 74 -46.83 -42.38 25.92
C LEU A 74 -46.34 -43.42 26.92
N GLN A 75 -46.00 -43.01 28.14
CA GLN A 75 -45.59 -43.95 29.19
C GLN A 75 -46.71 -44.92 29.54
N TYR A 76 -47.95 -44.43 29.68
CA TYR A 76 -49.09 -45.29 29.99
C TYR A 76 -49.38 -46.27 28.84
N ALA A 77 -49.40 -45.79 27.60
CA ALA A 77 -49.67 -46.63 26.44
C ALA A 77 -48.59 -47.69 26.19
N ASN A 78 -47.30 -47.33 26.38
CA ASN A 78 -46.18 -48.28 26.30
C ASN A 78 -46.19 -49.29 27.45
N TRP A 79 -46.63 -48.88 28.65
CA TRP A 79 -46.79 -49.80 29.77
C TRP A 79 -47.91 -50.82 29.49
N GLU A 80 -49.08 -50.41 29.01
CA GLU A 80 -50.14 -51.36 28.60
C GLU A 80 -49.67 -52.29 27.46
N ALA A 81 -48.89 -51.76 26.51
CA ALA A 81 -48.27 -52.58 25.46
C ALA A 81 -47.29 -53.63 26.05
N SER A 82 -46.51 -53.27 27.07
CA SER A 82 -45.62 -54.22 27.77
C SER A 82 -46.38 -55.32 28.53
N GLN A 83 -47.66 -55.09 28.86
CA GLN A 83 -48.54 -56.07 29.49
C GLN A 83 -49.27 -56.97 28.48
N ASN A 84 -48.98 -56.82 27.17
CA ASN A 84 -49.69 -57.46 26.06
C ASN A 84 -51.18 -57.10 25.96
N GLU A 85 -51.62 -56.01 26.59
CA GLU A 85 -53.00 -55.52 26.52
C GLU A 85 -53.17 -54.47 25.42
N PHE A 86 -53.01 -54.89 24.17
CA PHE A 86 -53.00 -53.99 23.02
C PHE A 86 -54.32 -53.26 22.77
N ALA A 87 -55.46 -53.89 23.06
CA ALA A 87 -56.77 -53.24 22.94
C ALA A 87 -56.89 -52.02 23.86
N ARG A 88 -56.34 -52.10 25.08
CA ARG A 88 -56.28 -50.95 26.00
C ARG A 88 -55.24 -49.93 25.54
N SER A 89 -54.07 -50.38 25.12
CA SER A 89 -53.04 -49.48 24.57
C SER A 89 -53.59 -48.63 23.41
N ARG A 90 -54.35 -49.23 22.48
CA ARG A 90 -55.09 -48.51 21.41
C ARG A 90 -56.05 -47.48 21.98
N SER A 91 -56.88 -47.86 22.94
CA SER A 91 -57.83 -46.93 23.57
C SER A 91 -57.11 -45.75 24.23
N VAL A 92 -55.96 -45.97 24.86
CA VAL A 92 -55.12 -44.90 25.43
C VAL A 92 -54.56 -44.00 24.34
N TYR A 93 -54.06 -44.57 23.23
CA TYR A 93 -53.56 -43.79 22.10
C TYR A 93 -54.68 -42.98 21.41
N GLU A 94 -55.86 -43.55 21.17
CA GLU A 94 -57.01 -42.82 20.61
C GLU A 94 -57.44 -41.68 21.54
N ARG A 95 -57.53 -41.93 22.86
CA ARG A 95 -57.82 -40.87 23.84
C ARG A 95 -56.75 -39.78 23.87
N ALA A 96 -55.49 -40.16 23.71
CA ALA A 96 -54.40 -39.20 23.63
C ALA A 96 -54.48 -38.36 22.34
N LEU A 97 -54.88 -38.98 21.22
CA LEU A 97 -55.10 -38.31 19.94
C LEU A 97 -56.32 -37.39 19.98
N ASP A 98 -57.37 -37.73 20.74
CA ASP A 98 -58.50 -36.82 20.99
C ASP A 98 -58.08 -35.54 21.74
N VAL A 99 -57.04 -35.64 22.57
CA VAL A 99 -56.49 -34.48 23.30
C VAL A 99 -55.58 -33.64 22.41
N ASP A 100 -54.64 -34.28 21.71
CA ASP A 100 -53.75 -33.60 20.77
C ASP A 100 -53.59 -34.40 19.46
N PRO A 101 -54.47 -34.14 18.47
CA PRO A 101 -54.40 -34.79 17.17
C PRO A 101 -53.19 -34.36 16.33
N ARG A 102 -52.51 -33.27 16.69
CA ARG A 102 -51.41 -32.68 15.89
C ARG A 102 -50.04 -33.22 16.30
N SER A 103 -49.96 -33.96 17.40
CA SER A 103 -48.71 -34.52 17.90
C SER A 103 -48.16 -35.63 16.98
N ILE A 104 -47.11 -35.30 16.24
CA ILE A 104 -46.41 -36.24 15.34
C ILE A 104 -45.84 -37.42 16.14
N GLN A 105 -45.25 -37.15 17.30
CA GLN A 105 -44.67 -38.18 18.16
C GLN A 105 -45.70 -39.22 18.59
N LEU A 106 -46.95 -38.80 18.82
CA LEU A 106 -48.03 -39.69 19.22
C LEU A 106 -48.42 -40.63 18.07
N TRP A 107 -48.63 -40.09 16.87
CA TRP A 107 -48.89 -40.90 15.67
C TRP A 107 -47.76 -41.90 15.38
N LEU A 108 -46.50 -41.48 15.49
CA LEU A 108 -45.35 -42.36 15.29
C LEU A 108 -45.28 -43.47 16.34
N SER A 109 -45.42 -43.15 17.62
CA SER A 109 -45.39 -44.15 18.69
C SER A 109 -46.54 -45.17 18.57
N TYR A 110 -47.73 -44.72 18.16
CA TYR A 110 -48.89 -45.58 17.99
C TYR A 110 -48.73 -46.51 16.79
N THR A 111 -48.25 -45.99 15.65
CA THR A 111 -47.92 -46.82 14.46
C THR A 111 -46.80 -47.80 14.77
N GLU A 112 -45.73 -47.38 15.43
CA GLU A 112 -44.64 -48.27 15.86
C GLU A 112 -45.10 -49.39 16.79
N MET A 113 -46.06 -49.11 17.68
CA MET A 113 -46.67 -50.12 18.55
C MET A 113 -47.42 -51.18 17.73
N GLU A 114 -48.27 -50.78 16.79
CA GLU A 114 -48.98 -51.73 15.92
C GLU A 114 -48.03 -52.53 15.01
N LEU A 115 -46.95 -51.89 14.52
CA LEU A 115 -45.92 -52.56 13.72
C LEU A 115 -45.13 -53.60 14.52
N LYS A 116 -44.76 -53.29 15.78
CA LYS A 116 -44.12 -54.26 16.69
C LYS A 116 -45.02 -55.47 16.94
N ASN A 117 -46.32 -55.26 16.98
CA ASN A 117 -47.32 -56.31 17.14
C ASN A 117 -47.69 -57.03 15.85
N ARG A 118 -47.07 -56.69 14.72
CA ARG A 118 -47.32 -57.26 13.38
C ARG A 118 -48.72 -57.00 12.84
N ASN A 119 -49.46 -56.03 13.38
CA ASN A 119 -50.78 -55.63 12.86
C ASN A 119 -50.64 -54.62 11.71
N VAL A 120 -50.18 -55.12 10.56
CA VAL A 120 -49.87 -54.26 9.39
C VAL A 120 -51.09 -53.48 8.89
N GLN A 121 -52.28 -54.09 8.84
CA GLN A 121 -53.47 -53.41 8.34
C GLN A 121 -53.90 -52.25 9.25
N HIS A 122 -53.79 -52.42 10.58
CA HIS A 122 -54.07 -51.33 11.51
C HIS A 122 -53.04 -50.20 11.37
N ALA A 123 -51.76 -50.54 11.21
CA ALA A 123 -50.73 -49.55 10.93
C ALA A 123 -50.99 -48.78 9.62
N ARG A 124 -51.44 -49.44 8.55
CA ARG A 124 -51.84 -48.77 7.29
C ARG A 124 -52.99 -47.80 7.48
N ASN A 125 -54.07 -48.25 8.12
CA ASN A 125 -55.23 -47.40 8.39
C ASN A 125 -54.82 -46.19 9.26
N LEU A 126 -53.89 -46.40 10.20
CA LEU A 126 -53.39 -45.36 11.07
C LEU A 126 -52.51 -44.35 10.33
N PHE A 127 -51.60 -44.81 9.45
CA PHE A 127 -50.81 -43.92 8.59
C PHE A 127 -51.68 -43.16 7.61
N ASP A 128 -52.67 -43.81 6.98
CA ASP A 128 -53.60 -43.15 6.07
C ASP A 128 -54.40 -42.05 6.78
N ARG A 129 -54.88 -42.33 8.00
CA ARG A 129 -55.54 -41.33 8.85
C ARG A 129 -54.58 -40.20 9.25
N ALA A 130 -53.35 -40.54 9.65
CA ALA A 130 -52.34 -39.57 10.08
C ALA A 130 -51.99 -38.61 8.94
N VAL A 131 -51.77 -39.14 7.75
CA VAL A 131 -51.44 -38.40 6.53
C VAL A 131 -52.61 -37.52 6.07
N THR A 132 -53.85 -38.01 6.20
CA THR A 132 -55.05 -37.24 5.87
C THR A 132 -55.26 -36.06 6.83
N LEU A 133 -54.96 -36.24 8.11
CA LEU A 133 -55.07 -35.17 9.12
C LEU A 133 -53.89 -34.20 9.09
N LEU A 134 -52.68 -34.69 8.82
CA LEU A 134 -51.43 -33.93 8.85
C LEU A 134 -50.65 -34.05 7.52
N PRO A 135 -51.21 -33.56 6.41
CA PRO A 135 -50.60 -33.73 5.08
C PRO A 135 -49.29 -32.97 4.89
N ARG A 136 -49.02 -31.94 5.71
CA ARG A 136 -47.78 -31.13 5.65
C ARG A 136 -46.59 -31.77 6.38
N VAL A 137 -46.79 -32.87 7.10
CA VAL A 137 -45.72 -33.51 7.88
C VAL A 137 -45.05 -34.60 7.06
N ASP A 138 -43.94 -34.26 6.43
CA ASP A 138 -43.18 -35.18 5.56
C ASP A 138 -42.75 -36.47 6.25
N GLN A 139 -42.44 -36.41 7.56
CA GLN A 139 -42.01 -37.58 8.33
C GLN A 139 -43.04 -38.71 8.32
N LEU A 140 -44.34 -38.39 8.33
CA LEU A 140 -45.41 -39.38 8.29
C LEU A 140 -45.49 -40.04 6.92
N TRP A 141 -45.38 -39.26 5.85
CA TRP A 141 -45.33 -39.75 4.47
C TRP A 141 -44.13 -40.67 4.25
N TYR A 142 -42.93 -40.26 4.68
CA TYR A 142 -41.73 -41.10 4.58
C TYR A 142 -41.89 -42.43 5.29
N LYS A 143 -42.44 -42.44 6.51
CA LYS A 143 -42.67 -43.68 7.26
C LYS A 143 -43.74 -44.56 6.61
N TYR A 144 -44.77 -43.96 6.03
CA TYR A 144 -45.82 -44.71 5.35
C TYR A 144 -45.32 -45.34 4.04
N VAL A 145 -44.59 -44.57 3.21
CA VAL A 145 -43.93 -45.11 2.02
C VAL A 145 -42.94 -46.20 2.39
N TYR A 146 -42.10 -45.97 3.41
CA TYR A 146 -41.13 -46.96 3.86
C TYR A 146 -41.79 -48.25 4.34
N LEU A 147 -42.95 -48.16 5.00
CA LEU A 147 -43.75 -49.32 5.37
C LEU A 147 -44.21 -50.11 4.13
N GLU A 148 -44.78 -49.45 3.11
CA GLU A 148 -45.20 -50.14 1.89
C GLU A 148 -44.02 -50.72 1.10
N GLU A 149 -42.86 -50.04 1.11
CA GLU A 149 -41.62 -50.52 0.48
C GLU A 149 -41.07 -51.76 1.19
N LEU A 150 -41.09 -51.79 2.53
CA LEU A 150 -40.73 -52.97 3.34
C LEU A 150 -41.65 -54.17 3.06
N LEU A 151 -42.91 -53.90 2.76
CA LEU A 151 -43.90 -54.92 2.38
C LEU A 151 -43.82 -55.30 0.90
N GLN A 152 -42.88 -54.71 0.14
CA GLN A 152 -42.69 -54.89 -1.31
C GLN A 152 -43.94 -54.54 -2.14
N ASN A 153 -44.85 -53.73 -1.59
CA ASN A 153 -46.04 -53.25 -2.29
C ASN A 153 -45.71 -51.99 -3.09
N VAL A 154 -44.97 -52.15 -4.19
CA VAL A 154 -44.52 -51.03 -5.04
C VAL A 154 -45.70 -50.21 -5.59
N PRO A 155 -46.80 -50.82 -6.11
CA PRO A 155 -47.96 -50.04 -6.55
C PRO A 155 -48.61 -49.22 -5.44
N GLY A 156 -48.69 -49.77 -4.22
CA GLY A 156 -49.18 -49.04 -3.05
C GLY A 156 -48.27 -47.87 -2.68
N ALA A 157 -46.96 -48.08 -2.63
CA ALA A 157 -45.99 -47.01 -2.37
C ALA A 157 -46.08 -45.88 -3.42
N ARG A 158 -46.27 -46.22 -4.71
CA ARG A 158 -46.52 -45.23 -5.76
C ARG A 158 -47.81 -44.45 -5.55
N GLN A 159 -48.89 -45.12 -5.17
CA GLN A 159 -50.16 -44.44 -4.88
C GLN A 159 -50.02 -43.47 -3.70
N VAL A 160 -49.25 -43.84 -2.67
CA VAL A 160 -48.94 -42.94 -1.55
C VAL A 160 -48.11 -41.75 -2.02
N PHE A 161 -47.08 -41.96 -2.85
CA PHE A 161 -46.31 -40.87 -3.44
C PHE A 161 -47.15 -39.95 -4.33
N GLU A 162 -48.00 -40.48 -5.19
CA GLU A 162 -48.89 -39.69 -6.05
C GLU A 162 -49.86 -38.84 -5.21
N ARG A 163 -50.43 -39.41 -4.13
CA ARG A 163 -51.22 -38.63 -3.16
C ARG A 163 -50.38 -37.57 -2.45
N TRP A 164 -49.11 -37.85 -2.17
CA TRP A 164 -48.22 -36.88 -1.54
C TRP A 164 -47.90 -35.72 -2.49
N MET A 165 -47.63 -36.00 -3.77
CA MET A 165 -47.31 -34.99 -4.78
C MET A 165 -48.49 -34.06 -5.08
N GLN A 166 -49.74 -34.49 -4.88
CA GLN A 166 -50.91 -33.61 -4.94
C GLN A 166 -50.86 -32.44 -3.94
N TRP A 167 -50.09 -32.56 -2.86
CA TRP A 167 -49.92 -31.50 -1.86
C TRP A 167 -48.73 -30.57 -2.14
N GLU A 168 -48.03 -30.78 -3.26
CA GLU A 168 -46.84 -30.03 -3.67
C GLU A 168 -45.80 -29.93 -2.54
N PRO A 169 -45.25 -31.08 -2.11
CA PRO A 169 -44.34 -31.15 -0.97
C PRO A 169 -42.96 -30.59 -1.29
N ASP A 170 -42.08 -30.54 -0.28
CA ASP A 170 -40.74 -30.00 -0.43
C ASP A 170 -39.87 -30.83 -1.40
N ASP A 171 -38.77 -30.24 -1.88
CA ASP A 171 -37.84 -30.82 -2.86
C ASP A 171 -37.32 -32.21 -2.47
N LYS A 172 -37.21 -32.48 -1.17
CA LYS A 172 -36.75 -33.77 -0.64
C LYS A 172 -37.78 -34.89 -0.90
N ALA A 173 -39.06 -34.57 -0.95
CA ALA A 173 -40.12 -35.53 -1.23
C ALA A 173 -40.05 -36.01 -2.68
N TRP A 174 -39.94 -35.07 -3.63
CA TRP A 174 -39.74 -35.35 -5.05
C TRP A 174 -38.49 -36.20 -5.30
N GLN A 175 -37.36 -35.84 -4.68
CA GLN A 175 -36.12 -36.62 -4.77
C GLN A 175 -36.27 -38.03 -4.20
N ALA A 176 -37.02 -38.22 -3.12
CA ALA A 176 -37.26 -39.54 -2.56
C ALA A 176 -38.10 -40.40 -3.49
N TYR A 177 -39.07 -39.81 -4.19
CA TYR A 177 -39.87 -40.51 -5.18
C TYR A 177 -39.05 -40.92 -6.40
N ILE A 178 -38.23 -40.01 -6.92
CA ILE A 178 -37.29 -40.28 -8.02
C ILE A 178 -36.32 -41.41 -7.63
N LYS A 179 -35.71 -41.33 -6.44
CA LYS A 179 -34.81 -42.38 -5.93
C LYS A 179 -35.51 -43.73 -5.76
N MET A 180 -36.81 -43.74 -5.50
CA MET A 180 -37.58 -44.99 -5.42
C MET A 180 -37.72 -45.61 -6.81
N GLU A 181 -38.12 -44.83 -7.83
CA GLU A 181 -38.21 -45.34 -9.20
C GLU A 181 -36.84 -45.73 -9.77
N GLU A 182 -35.76 -45.01 -9.41
CA GLU A 182 -34.37 -45.41 -9.71
C GLU A 182 -34.00 -46.77 -9.12
N ARG A 183 -34.38 -47.04 -7.85
CA ARG A 183 -34.14 -48.35 -7.20
C ARG A 183 -34.83 -49.50 -7.95
N TYR A 184 -35.98 -49.24 -8.55
CA TYR A 184 -36.75 -50.24 -9.30
C TYR A 184 -36.45 -50.25 -10.82
N GLY A 185 -35.56 -49.38 -11.30
CA GLY A 185 -35.16 -49.33 -12.72
C GLY A 185 -36.18 -48.66 -13.66
N GLU A 186 -37.21 -48.00 -13.12
CA GLU A 186 -38.27 -47.35 -13.90
C GLU A 186 -37.87 -45.92 -14.29
N LEU A 187 -36.81 -45.82 -15.07
CA LEU A 187 -36.13 -44.56 -15.35
C LEU A 187 -36.99 -43.57 -16.18
N ASP A 188 -37.90 -44.07 -17.03
CA ASP A 188 -38.77 -43.18 -17.83
C ASP A 188 -39.84 -42.51 -16.97
N ARG A 189 -40.33 -43.18 -15.92
CA ARG A 189 -41.22 -42.55 -14.94
C ARG A 189 -40.48 -41.50 -14.11
N ALA A 190 -39.24 -41.78 -13.70
CA ALA A 190 -38.41 -40.80 -13.02
C ALA A 190 -38.24 -39.51 -13.84
N SER A 191 -38.06 -39.62 -15.16
CA SER A 191 -38.03 -38.45 -16.07
C SER A 191 -39.34 -37.66 -16.06
N ALA A 192 -40.49 -38.34 -16.17
CA ALA A 192 -41.80 -37.70 -16.07
C ALA A 192 -42.05 -37.04 -14.69
N ILE A 193 -41.47 -37.60 -13.62
CA ILE A 193 -41.52 -37.00 -12.27
C ILE A 193 -40.68 -35.72 -12.24
N TYR A 194 -39.50 -35.69 -12.88
CA TYR A 194 -38.73 -34.45 -13.00
C TYR A 194 -39.48 -33.36 -13.79
N GLU A 195 -40.15 -33.72 -14.89
CA GLU A 195 -41.00 -32.79 -15.65
C GLU A 195 -42.11 -32.19 -14.77
N ARG A 196 -42.81 -33.03 -14.00
CA ARG A 196 -43.82 -32.57 -13.04
C ARG A 196 -43.23 -31.71 -11.92
N TRP A 197 -42.07 -32.11 -11.39
CA TRP A 197 -41.41 -31.37 -10.32
C TRP A 197 -41.04 -29.95 -10.76
N ILE A 198 -40.56 -29.80 -12.00
CA ILE A 198 -40.26 -28.50 -12.60
C ILE A 198 -41.53 -27.68 -12.82
N ALA A 199 -42.62 -28.30 -13.30
CA ALA A 199 -43.88 -27.62 -13.51
C ALA A 199 -44.45 -27.03 -12.19
N VAL A 200 -44.23 -27.70 -11.06
CA VAL A 200 -44.63 -27.20 -9.73
C VAL A 200 -43.63 -26.19 -9.19
N ARG A 201 -42.33 -26.48 -9.27
CA ARG A 201 -41.25 -25.61 -8.78
C ARG A 201 -40.18 -25.40 -9.85
N PRO A 202 -40.30 -24.33 -10.64
CA PRO A 202 -39.27 -23.94 -11.59
C PRO A 202 -38.03 -23.35 -10.89
N GLU A 203 -37.25 -24.20 -10.24
CA GLU A 203 -35.97 -23.82 -9.64
C GLU A 203 -34.78 -24.25 -10.51
N PRO A 204 -33.76 -23.39 -10.71
CA PRO A 204 -32.59 -23.73 -11.54
C PRO A 204 -31.85 -24.97 -11.09
N ARG A 205 -31.85 -25.22 -9.77
CA ARG A 205 -31.21 -26.38 -9.17
C ARG A 205 -31.89 -27.68 -9.61
N VAL A 206 -33.20 -27.66 -9.82
CA VAL A 206 -33.98 -28.83 -10.27
C VAL A 206 -33.66 -29.14 -11.73
N TRP A 207 -33.63 -28.11 -12.60
CA TRP A 207 -33.19 -28.26 -14.00
C TRP A 207 -31.79 -28.86 -14.11
N VAL A 208 -30.84 -28.39 -13.31
CA VAL A 208 -29.47 -28.94 -13.29
C VAL A 208 -29.45 -30.40 -12.82
N LYS A 209 -30.29 -30.77 -11.85
CA LYS A 209 -30.42 -32.17 -11.41
C LYS A 209 -31.02 -33.05 -12.49
N TRP A 210 -32.07 -32.60 -13.16
CA TRP A 210 -32.71 -33.33 -14.24
C TRP A 210 -31.76 -33.52 -15.44
N GLY A 211 -31.06 -32.47 -15.85
CA GLY A 211 -30.06 -32.55 -16.92
C GLY A 211 -28.91 -33.51 -16.59
N LYS A 212 -28.42 -33.51 -15.35
CA LYS A 212 -27.41 -34.51 -14.89
C LYS A 212 -27.97 -35.93 -14.84
N TYR A 213 -29.23 -36.09 -14.46
CA TYR A 213 -29.89 -37.39 -14.43
C TYR A 213 -30.01 -37.97 -15.84
N GLU A 214 -30.45 -37.19 -16.83
CA GLU A 214 -30.53 -37.65 -18.22
C GLU A 214 -29.13 -37.89 -18.85
N GLU A 215 -28.11 -37.14 -18.40
CA GLU A 215 -26.72 -37.41 -18.75
C GLU A 215 -26.23 -38.76 -18.21
N GLU A 216 -26.52 -39.09 -16.95
CA GLU A 216 -26.20 -40.40 -16.34
C GLU A 216 -26.92 -41.55 -17.06
N ARG A 217 -28.12 -41.30 -17.58
CA ARG A 217 -28.88 -42.25 -18.41
C ARG A 217 -28.37 -42.36 -19.86
N GLN A 218 -27.39 -41.56 -20.25
CA GLN A 218 -26.87 -41.46 -21.62
C GLN A 218 -27.91 -41.04 -22.67
N LYS A 219 -29.04 -40.45 -22.26
CA LYS A 219 -30.04 -39.87 -23.18
C LYS A 219 -29.67 -38.42 -23.46
N LEU A 220 -28.61 -38.22 -24.24
CA LEU A 220 -28.01 -36.90 -24.50
C LEU A 220 -28.96 -35.93 -25.19
N ASP A 221 -29.80 -36.43 -26.10
CA ASP A 221 -30.76 -35.58 -26.83
C ASP A 221 -31.82 -35.03 -25.88
N LYS A 222 -32.35 -35.88 -24.99
CA LYS A 222 -33.24 -35.41 -23.91
C LYS A 222 -32.53 -34.43 -23.00
N ALA A 223 -31.31 -34.70 -22.55
CA ALA A 223 -30.58 -33.77 -21.70
C ALA A 223 -30.40 -32.38 -22.36
N ARG A 224 -30.17 -32.33 -23.67
CA ARG A 224 -30.13 -31.08 -24.43
C ARG A 224 -31.50 -30.41 -24.52
N GLU A 225 -32.56 -31.15 -24.79
CA GLU A 225 -33.94 -30.64 -24.76
C GLU A 225 -34.29 -30.08 -23.38
N VAL A 226 -33.88 -30.75 -22.29
CA VAL A 226 -34.03 -30.27 -20.90
C VAL A 226 -33.35 -28.92 -20.72
N PHE A 227 -32.09 -28.79 -21.15
CA PHE A 227 -31.37 -27.54 -21.01
C PHE A 227 -31.94 -26.45 -21.93
N GLN A 228 -32.37 -26.77 -23.15
CA GLN A 228 -33.01 -25.82 -24.06
C GLN A 228 -34.35 -25.32 -23.51
N THR A 229 -35.21 -26.22 -23.05
CA THR A 229 -36.49 -25.86 -22.41
C THR A 229 -36.27 -25.05 -21.14
N ALA A 230 -35.20 -25.32 -20.37
CA ALA A 230 -34.83 -24.47 -19.24
C ALA A 230 -34.51 -23.04 -19.71
N LEU A 231 -33.75 -22.89 -20.80
CA LEU A 231 -33.38 -21.59 -21.36
C LEU A 231 -34.61 -20.83 -21.91
N ASP A 232 -35.48 -21.53 -22.62
CA ASP A 232 -36.74 -20.96 -23.14
C ASP A 232 -37.67 -20.54 -22.00
N PHE A 233 -37.69 -21.31 -20.90
CA PHE A 233 -38.53 -21.01 -19.74
C PHE A 233 -38.08 -19.77 -18.97
N TYR A 234 -36.77 -19.61 -18.71
CA TYR A 234 -36.27 -18.43 -17.99
C TYR A 234 -36.31 -17.14 -18.82
N GLY A 235 -36.47 -17.25 -20.14
CA GLY A 235 -36.64 -16.10 -21.03
C GLY A 235 -35.51 -15.07 -20.92
N ASP A 236 -35.85 -13.80 -21.13
CA ASP A 236 -34.92 -12.65 -21.11
C ASP A 236 -35.07 -11.77 -19.85
N ASP A 237 -35.89 -12.18 -18.87
CA ASP A 237 -36.12 -11.40 -17.65
C ASP A 237 -34.88 -11.41 -16.74
N GLU A 238 -34.35 -10.24 -16.36
CA GLU A 238 -33.08 -10.09 -15.62
C GLU A 238 -32.97 -10.97 -14.34
N GLU A 239 -34.06 -11.10 -13.57
CA GLU A 239 -34.08 -11.91 -12.34
C GLU A 239 -34.07 -13.42 -12.63
N GLN A 240 -34.68 -13.81 -13.74
CA GLN A 240 -34.74 -15.21 -14.19
C GLN A 240 -33.42 -15.63 -14.83
N VAL A 241 -32.75 -14.71 -15.53
CA VAL A 241 -31.41 -14.90 -16.09
C VAL A 241 -30.35 -15.04 -14.99
N GLU A 242 -30.49 -14.36 -13.85
CA GLU A 242 -29.64 -14.56 -12.65
C GLU A 242 -29.72 -16.01 -12.16
N LYS A 243 -30.94 -16.53 -12.04
CA LYS A 243 -31.24 -17.92 -11.66
C LYS A 243 -30.72 -18.91 -12.72
N ALA A 244 -30.78 -18.55 -14.00
CA ALA A 244 -30.28 -19.36 -15.11
C ALA A 244 -28.75 -19.51 -15.14
N GLN A 245 -27.96 -18.70 -14.41
CA GLN A 245 -26.49 -18.82 -14.37
C GLN A 245 -26.01 -20.24 -14.03
N ALA A 246 -26.67 -20.90 -13.07
CA ALA A 246 -26.36 -22.27 -12.70
C ALA A 246 -26.66 -23.27 -13.83
N VAL A 247 -27.73 -23.02 -14.58
CA VAL A 247 -28.14 -23.81 -15.75
C VAL A 247 -27.13 -23.63 -16.88
N PHE A 248 -26.73 -22.41 -17.22
CA PHE A 248 -25.71 -22.14 -18.24
C PHE A 248 -24.38 -22.81 -17.92
N SER A 249 -23.91 -22.73 -16.66
CA SER A 249 -22.66 -23.39 -16.25
C SER A 249 -22.78 -24.92 -16.32
N ALA A 250 -23.92 -25.49 -15.93
CA ALA A 250 -24.15 -26.93 -16.02
C ALA A 250 -24.25 -27.40 -17.49
N PHE A 251 -24.97 -26.67 -18.33
CA PHE A 251 -25.12 -26.97 -19.75
C PHE A 251 -23.78 -26.90 -20.49
N ALA A 252 -23.02 -25.83 -20.25
CA ALA A 252 -21.67 -25.73 -20.79
C ALA A 252 -20.76 -26.87 -20.29
N LYS A 253 -20.79 -27.20 -18.99
CA LYS A 253 -20.03 -28.35 -18.44
C LYS A 253 -20.44 -29.68 -19.06
N MET A 254 -21.73 -29.89 -19.33
CA MET A 254 -22.20 -31.07 -20.06
C MET A 254 -21.56 -31.12 -21.46
N GLU A 255 -21.67 -30.04 -22.24
CA GLU A 255 -21.07 -30.00 -23.59
C GLU A 255 -19.54 -30.14 -23.55
N THR A 256 -18.85 -29.63 -22.52
CA THR A 256 -17.40 -29.90 -22.34
C THR A 256 -17.08 -31.37 -22.09
N ARG A 257 -17.92 -32.09 -21.35
CA ARG A 257 -17.77 -33.55 -21.13
C ARG A 257 -18.03 -34.33 -22.41
N LEU A 258 -18.95 -33.84 -23.24
CA LEU A 258 -19.25 -34.38 -24.57
C LEU A 258 -18.22 -33.99 -25.64
N LYS A 259 -17.21 -33.19 -25.28
CA LYS A 259 -16.14 -32.67 -26.17
C LYS A 259 -16.62 -31.72 -27.29
N GLU A 260 -17.83 -31.17 -27.16
CA GLU A 260 -18.38 -30.16 -28.05
C GLU A 260 -17.96 -28.75 -27.57
N TYR A 261 -16.67 -28.45 -27.69
CA TYR A 261 -16.09 -27.22 -27.15
C TYR A 261 -16.64 -25.94 -27.80
N ASP A 262 -16.96 -25.98 -29.09
CA ASP A 262 -17.49 -24.82 -29.81
C ASP A 262 -18.91 -24.48 -29.35
N ARG A 263 -19.74 -25.49 -29.08
CA ARG A 263 -21.07 -25.27 -28.47
C ARG A 263 -20.94 -24.70 -27.06
N ALA A 264 -20.02 -25.24 -26.26
CA ALA A 264 -19.73 -24.70 -24.93
C ALA A 264 -19.32 -23.22 -24.99
N ARG A 265 -18.48 -22.83 -25.96
CA ARG A 265 -18.11 -21.41 -26.21
C ARG A 265 -19.32 -20.55 -26.54
N VAL A 266 -20.17 -21.01 -27.46
CA VAL A 266 -21.38 -20.28 -27.85
C VAL A 266 -22.31 -20.10 -26.65
N ILE A 267 -22.50 -21.13 -25.83
CA ILE A 267 -23.32 -21.06 -24.61
C ILE A 267 -22.75 -20.02 -23.64
N TYR A 268 -21.44 -20.03 -23.37
CA TYR A 268 -20.83 -19.04 -22.50
C TYR A 268 -20.94 -17.62 -23.05
N LYS A 269 -20.68 -17.40 -24.34
CA LYS A 269 -20.83 -16.08 -24.99
C LYS A 269 -22.27 -15.59 -24.92
N PHE A 270 -23.23 -16.47 -25.22
CA PHE A 270 -24.65 -16.18 -25.17
C PHE A 270 -25.11 -15.80 -23.76
N ALA A 271 -24.69 -16.57 -22.75
CA ALA A 271 -25.02 -16.28 -21.36
C ALA A 271 -24.42 -14.95 -20.89
N LEU A 272 -23.18 -14.64 -21.29
CA LEU A 272 -22.51 -13.39 -20.93
C LEU A 272 -23.08 -12.15 -21.63
N ALA A 273 -23.67 -12.30 -22.82
CA ALA A 273 -24.31 -11.19 -23.51
C ALA A 273 -25.63 -10.75 -22.84
N ARG A 274 -26.30 -11.66 -22.13
CA ARG A 274 -27.61 -11.42 -21.50
C ARG A 274 -27.52 -11.10 -20.00
N ILE A 275 -26.50 -11.60 -19.31
CA ILE A 275 -26.32 -11.33 -17.87
C ILE A 275 -25.63 -9.98 -17.67
N PRO A 276 -26.16 -9.09 -16.79
CA PRO A 276 -25.46 -7.87 -16.39
C PRO A 276 -24.04 -8.15 -15.87
N ARG A 277 -23.08 -7.36 -16.36
CA ARG A 277 -21.64 -7.55 -16.11
C ARG A 277 -21.28 -7.59 -14.62
N SER A 278 -21.94 -6.80 -13.78
CA SER A 278 -21.71 -6.71 -12.34
C SER A 278 -21.91 -8.01 -11.55
N LYS A 279 -22.81 -8.90 -11.99
CA LYS A 279 -23.11 -10.16 -11.28
C LYS A 279 -22.64 -11.43 -12.02
N SER A 280 -22.16 -11.26 -13.24
CA SER A 280 -21.64 -12.35 -14.09
C SER A 280 -20.28 -12.92 -13.64
N ALA A 281 -19.69 -12.43 -12.53
CA ALA A 281 -18.36 -12.81 -12.06
C ALA A 281 -18.16 -14.33 -11.92
N GLY A 282 -19.17 -15.05 -11.39
CA GLY A 282 -19.12 -16.51 -11.27
C GLY A 282 -19.11 -17.23 -12.62
N LEU A 283 -19.83 -16.68 -13.61
CA LEU A 283 -19.89 -17.25 -14.97
C LEU A 283 -18.59 -16.95 -15.72
N TYR A 284 -18.08 -15.71 -15.64
CA TYR A 284 -16.75 -15.37 -16.17
C TYR A 284 -15.66 -16.24 -15.56
N ALA A 285 -15.69 -16.50 -14.25
CA ALA A 285 -14.72 -17.40 -13.63
C ALA A 285 -14.79 -18.83 -14.21
N SER A 286 -16.00 -19.34 -14.44
CA SER A 286 -16.19 -20.64 -15.09
C SER A 286 -15.78 -20.65 -16.56
N TYR A 287 -16.04 -19.55 -17.30
CA TYR A 287 -15.66 -19.39 -18.69
C TYR A 287 -14.14 -19.24 -18.86
N THR A 288 -13.50 -18.42 -18.02
CA THR A 288 -12.03 -18.33 -17.97
C THR A 288 -11.41 -19.67 -17.59
N LYS A 289 -11.99 -20.44 -16.67
CA LYS A 289 -11.48 -21.80 -16.36
C LYS A 289 -11.59 -22.71 -17.57
N PHE A 290 -12.69 -22.63 -18.31
CA PHE A 290 -12.91 -23.39 -19.54
C PHE A 290 -11.90 -22.99 -20.65
N GLU A 291 -11.73 -21.70 -20.93
CA GLU A 291 -10.78 -21.21 -21.94
C GLU A 291 -9.32 -21.46 -21.52
N LYS A 292 -9.00 -21.49 -20.22
CA LYS A 292 -7.67 -21.91 -19.75
C LYS A 292 -7.38 -23.39 -20.06
N GLN A 293 -8.41 -24.23 -20.08
CA GLN A 293 -8.27 -25.66 -20.33
C GLN A 293 -8.33 -26.00 -21.82
N HIS A 294 -9.15 -25.29 -22.59
CA HIS A 294 -9.53 -25.66 -23.95
C HIS A 294 -9.50 -24.50 -24.97
N GLY A 295 -9.09 -23.30 -24.55
CA GLY A 295 -9.05 -22.10 -25.38
C GLY A 295 -7.75 -21.90 -26.15
N THR A 296 -7.81 -21.03 -27.16
CA THR A 296 -6.60 -20.48 -27.81
C THR A 296 -6.09 -19.28 -27.01
N ARG A 297 -4.86 -18.85 -27.24
CA ARG A 297 -4.26 -17.72 -26.50
C ARG A 297 -5.08 -16.43 -26.64
N THR A 298 -5.51 -16.12 -27.85
CA THR A 298 -6.31 -14.91 -28.16
C THR A 298 -7.68 -14.94 -27.49
N THR A 299 -8.39 -16.09 -27.51
CA THR A 299 -9.68 -16.22 -26.81
C THR A 299 -9.48 -16.09 -25.31
N LEU A 300 -8.46 -16.73 -24.75
CA LEU A 300 -8.12 -16.60 -23.34
C LEU A 300 -7.86 -15.14 -22.93
N GLU A 301 -7.01 -14.43 -23.69
CA GLU A 301 -6.70 -13.02 -23.44
C GLU A 301 -7.96 -12.15 -23.46
N SER A 302 -8.84 -12.32 -24.45
CA SER A 302 -10.12 -11.61 -24.53
C SER A 302 -11.04 -11.86 -23.31
N THR A 303 -11.07 -13.09 -22.79
CA THR A 303 -11.87 -13.41 -21.59
C THR A 303 -11.27 -12.83 -20.32
N VAL A 304 -9.94 -12.80 -20.22
CA VAL A 304 -9.22 -12.25 -19.07
C VAL A 304 -9.40 -10.73 -19.04
N LEU A 305 -9.36 -10.06 -20.18
CA LEU A 305 -9.69 -8.65 -20.31
C LEU A 305 -11.12 -8.38 -19.81
N GLY A 306 -12.11 -9.17 -20.28
CA GLY A 306 -13.49 -9.08 -19.80
C GLY A 306 -13.64 -9.23 -18.28
N LYS A 307 -12.92 -10.17 -17.66
CA LYS A 307 -12.93 -10.35 -16.21
C LYS A 307 -12.33 -9.15 -15.47
N ARG A 308 -11.19 -8.63 -15.93
CA ARG A 308 -10.52 -7.49 -15.31
C ARG A 308 -11.35 -6.21 -15.43
N ARG A 309 -12.06 -6.01 -16.55
CA ARG A 309 -13.03 -4.91 -16.72
C ARG A 309 -14.07 -4.91 -15.61
N ILE A 310 -14.70 -6.06 -15.34
CA ILE A 310 -15.73 -6.18 -14.29
C ILE A 310 -15.14 -5.92 -12.92
N GLN A 311 -13.94 -6.43 -12.65
CA GLN A 311 -13.26 -6.17 -11.38
C GLN A 311 -13.03 -4.67 -11.18
N TYR A 312 -12.51 -3.97 -12.19
CA TYR A 312 -12.31 -2.52 -12.10
C TYR A 312 -13.63 -1.76 -12.01
N GLU A 313 -14.67 -2.16 -12.74
CA GLU A 313 -16.01 -1.57 -12.61
C GLU A 313 -16.59 -1.75 -11.19
N GLU A 314 -16.40 -2.92 -10.58
CA GLU A 314 -16.81 -3.21 -9.21
C GLU A 314 -16.00 -2.37 -8.21
N GLU A 315 -14.68 -2.33 -8.35
CA GLU A 315 -13.79 -1.50 -7.51
C GLU A 315 -14.15 -0.01 -7.61
N LEU A 316 -14.45 0.49 -8.80
CA LEU A 316 -14.90 1.86 -9.04
C LEU A 316 -16.32 2.13 -8.53
N SER A 317 -17.19 1.13 -8.45
CA SER A 317 -18.52 1.29 -7.83
C SER A 317 -18.41 1.44 -6.31
N HIS A 318 -17.41 0.83 -5.69
CA HIS A 318 -17.14 0.95 -4.25
C HIS A 318 -16.35 2.23 -3.93
N ASP A 319 -15.32 2.53 -4.71
CA ASP A 319 -14.47 3.71 -4.55
C ASP A 319 -14.18 4.38 -5.91
N GLY A 320 -15.12 5.20 -6.37
CA GLY A 320 -14.99 5.92 -7.64
C GLY A 320 -13.86 6.96 -7.70
N ARG A 321 -13.20 7.24 -6.57
CA ARG A 321 -12.13 8.25 -6.45
C ARG A 321 -10.73 7.66 -6.39
N ASN A 322 -10.61 6.34 -6.46
CA ASN A 322 -9.31 5.69 -6.54
C ASN A 322 -8.70 5.87 -7.95
N TYR A 323 -7.86 6.90 -8.10
CA TYR A 323 -7.19 7.19 -9.36
C TYR A 323 -6.23 6.08 -9.82
N ASP A 324 -5.67 5.28 -8.90
CA ASP A 324 -4.77 4.20 -9.29
C ASP A 324 -5.56 3.08 -10.03
N VAL A 325 -6.81 2.80 -9.63
CA VAL A 325 -7.72 1.89 -10.36
C VAL A 325 -8.08 2.46 -11.74
N TRP A 326 -8.32 3.78 -11.84
CA TRP A 326 -8.54 4.42 -13.14
C TRP A 326 -7.32 4.33 -14.06
N PHE A 327 -6.09 4.45 -13.55
CA PHE A 327 -4.88 4.25 -14.34
C PHE A 327 -4.74 2.81 -14.84
N ASP A 328 -4.97 1.84 -13.96
CA ASP A 328 -4.88 0.44 -14.33
C ASP A 328 -5.98 0.04 -15.31
N TYR A 329 -7.18 0.61 -15.17
CA TYR A 329 -8.28 0.39 -16.10
C TYR A 329 -7.99 1.02 -17.48
N ALA A 330 -7.51 2.26 -17.52
CA ALA A 330 -7.14 2.92 -18.76
C ALA A 330 -6.01 2.18 -19.50
N ARG A 331 -4.95 1.75 -18.78
CA ARG A 331 -3.87 0.95 -19.36
C ARG A 331 -4.33 -0.40 -19.89
N LEU A 332 -5.32 -1.02 -19.24
CA LEU A 332 -5.90 -2.26 -19.73
C LEU A 332 -6.63 -2.06 -21.05
N GLU A 333 -7.38 -0.97 -21.20
CA GLU A 333 -8.07 -0.65 -22.45
C GLU A 333 -7.09 -0.20 -23.54
N GLU A 334 -6.05 0.58 -23.22
CA GLU A 334 -4.96 0.88 -24.17
C GLU A 334 -4.25 -0.39 -24.64
N GLY A 335 -3.98 -1.32 -23.71
CA GLY A 335 -3.42 -2.63 -24.04
C GLY A 335 -4.33 -3.41 -24.98
N ALA A 336 -5.63 -3.47 -24.68
CA ALA A 336 -6.62 -4.12 -25.53
C ALA A 336 -6.70 -3.48 -26.92
N TYR A 337 -6.60 -2.15 -27.02
CA TYR A 337 -6.54 -1.43 -28.28
C TYR A 337 -5.28 -1.82 -29.09
N ARG A 338 -4.10 -1.80 -28.47
CA ARG A 338 -2.85 -2.20 -29.12
C ARG A 338 -2.89 -3.65 -29.60
N ASP A 339 -3.47 -4.55 -28.82
CA ASP A 339 -3.64 -5.95 -29.18
C ASP A 339 -4.56 -6.08 -30.41
N THR A 340 -5.73 -5.43 -30.42
CA THR A 340 -6.64 -5.45 -31.58
C THR A 340 -6.01 -4.88 -32.84
N ARG A 341 -5.19 -3.83 -32.71
CA ARG A 341 -4.45 -3.24 -33.82
C ARG A 341 -3.36 -4.17 -34.35
N SER A 342 -2.69 -4.90 -33.46
CA SER A 342 -1.66 -5.88 -33.83
C SER A 342 -2.25 -7.10 -34.57
N GLU A 343 -3.49 -7.45 -34.25
CA GLU A 343 -4.24 -8.54 -34.89
C GLU A 343 -4.80 -8.15 -36.28
N GLY A 344 -4.68 -6.88 -36.68
CA GLY A 344 -5.17 -6.40 -37.97
C GLY A 344 -6.70 -6.30 -38.03
N ALA A 345 -7.30 -5.79 -36.95
CA ALA A 345 -8.75 -5.61 -36.83
C ALA A 345 -9.34 -4.69 -37.91
N THR A 346 -10.65 -4.82 -38.14
CA THR A 346 -11.39 -3.97 -39.08
C THR A 346 -11.55 -2.55 -38.52
N ALA A 347 -11.69 -1.54 -39.40
CA ALA A 347 -11.80 -0.14 -38.98
C ALA A 347 -12.95 0.13 -37.98
N GLU A 348 -14.05 -0.63 -38.06
CA GLU A 348 -15.19 -0.54 -37.14
C GLU A 348 -14.85 -1.06 -35.73
N GLU A 349 -14.02 -2.11 -35.63
CA GLU A 349 -13.53 -2.66 -34.35
C GLU A 349 -12.48 -1.76 -33.69
N GLU A 350 -11.67 -1.09 -34.50
CA GLU A 350 -10.73 -0.06 -34.03
C GLU A 350 -11.47 1.18 -33.50
N GLU A 351 -12.51 1.64 -34.20
CA GLU A 351 -13.31 2.78 -33.71
C GLU A 351 -14.07 2.43 -32.42
N THR A 352 -14.60 1.22 -32.33
CA THR A 352 -15.29 0.75 -31.11
C THR A 352 -14.33 0.64 -29.92
N SER A 353 -13.10 0.15 -30.14
CA SER A 353 -12.10 0.03 -29.07
C SER A 353 -11.58 1.40 -28.63
N VAL A 354 -11.35 2.34 -29.57
CA VAL A 354 -11.03 3.75 -29.25
C VAL A 354 -12.17 4.40 -28.46
N GLY A 355 -13.43 4.17 -28.85
CA GLY A 355 -14.60 4.66 -28.13
C GLY A 355 -14.64 4.20 -26.68
N ARG A 356 -14.28 2.94 -26.39
CA ARG A 356 -14.22 2.42 -25.02
C ARG A 356 -13.10 3.08 -24.21
N VAL A 357 -11.90 3.22 -24.77
CA VAL A 357 -10.77 3.89 -24.10
C VAL A 357 -11.16 5.33 -23.73
N ARG A 358 -11.80 6.04 -24.67
CA ARG A 358 -12.34 7.39 -24.46
C ARG A 358 -13.36 7.43 -23.34
N GLU A 359 -14.34 6.53 -23.34
CA GLU A 359 -15.35 6.46 -22.29
C GLU A 359 -14.71 6.30 -20.90
N VAL A 360 -13.68 5.46 -20.77
CA VAL A 360 -12.95 5.26 -19.52
C VAL A 360 -12.25 6.55 -19.09
N TYR A 361 -11.53 7.22 -20.00
CA TYR A 361 -10.88 8.49 -19.69
C TYR A 361 -11.87 9.60 -19.34
N GLU A 362 -12.96 9.74 -20.09
CA GLU A 362 -14.00 10.75 -19.83
C GLU A 362 -14.69 10.52 -18.48
N ARG A 363 -15.00 9.26 -18.13
CA ARG A 363 -15.54 8.89 -16.82
C ARG A 363 -14.54 9.15 -15.70
N ALA A 364 -13.26 8.84 -15.92
CA ALA A 364 -12.20 9.09 -14.94
C ALA A 364 -11.99 10.60 -14.70
N VAL A 365 -12.03 11.39 -15.78
CA VAL A 365 -11.90 12.84 -15.75
C VAL A 365 -13.09 13.53 -15.06
N ALA A 366 -14.30 13.01 -15.22
CA ALA A 366 -15.49 13.53 -14.55
C ALA A 366 -15.40 13.46 -13.01
N GLN A 367 -14.58 12.55 -12.47
CA GLN A 367 -14.35 12.42 -11.03
C GLN A 367 -13.30 13.42 -10.53
N VAL A 368 -13.70 14.68 -10.41
CA VAL A 368 -12.82 15.77 -9.92
C VAL A 368 -12.46 15.54 -8.44
N PRO A 369 -11.16 15.66 -8.05
CA PRO A 369 -10.75 15.51 -6.66
C PRO A 369 -11.47 16.51 -5.73
N PRO A 370 -12.13 16.07 -4.64
CA PRO A 370 -12.87 16.97 -3.75
C PRO A 370 -11.99 17.75 -2.76
N GLY A 371 -10.72 17.33 -2.57
CA GLY A 371 -9.79 17.95 -1.64
C GLY A 371 -8.70 18.76 -2.34
N GLY A 372 -8.18 19.80 -1.69
CA GLY A 372 -7.00 20.55 -2.11
C GLY A 372 -5.67 19.81 -1.85
N GLU A 373 -5.67 18.48 -1.77
CA GLU A 373 -4.44 17.76 -1.51
C GLU A 373 -3.64 17.57 -2.80
N LYS A 374 -2.42 18.12 -2.83
CA LYS A 374 -1.52 18.09 -3.99
C LYS A 374 -1.29 16.67 -4.55
N ARG A 375 -1.41 15.61 -3.73
CA ARG A 375 -1.23 14.22 -4.15
C ARG A 375 -2.33 13.76 -5.11
N HIS A 376 -3.59 14.01 -4.77
CA HIS A 376 -4.74 13.63 -5.61
C HIS A 376 -4.77 14.45 -6.90
N TRP A 377 -4.49 15.76 -6.81
CA TRP A 377 -4.34 16.62 -7.99
C TRP A 377 -3.18 16.20 -8.89
N ARG A 378 -2.05 15.75 -8.32
CA ARG A 378 -0.94 15.22 -9.11
C ARG A 378 -1.41 14.03 -9.94
N ARG A 379 -2.03 13.02 -9.31
CA ARG A 379 -2.55 11.84 -10.03
C ARG A 379 -3.56 12.22 -11.10
N TYR A 380 -4.52 13.08 -10.75
CA TYR A 380 -5.52 13.57 -11.69
C TYR A 380 -4.90 14.30 -12.91
N ILE A 381 -3.86 15.11 -12.73
CA ILE A 381 -3.17 15.76 -13.86
C ILE A 381 -2.42 14.75 -14.73
N TYR A 382 -1.84 13.71 -14.14
CA TYR A 382 -1.23 12.64 -14.93
C TYR A 382 -2.26 11.88 -15.75
N LEU A 383 -3.48 11.69 -15.25
CA LEU A 383 -4.57 11.08 -16.01
C LEU A 383 -4.92 11.92 -17.26
N TRP A 384 -5.00 13.24 -17.11
CA TRP A 384 -5.18 14.16 -18.25
C TRP A 384 -4.02 14.12 -19.25
N LEU A 385 -2.78 14.02 -18.76
CA LEU A 385 -1.59 13.90 -19.62
C LEU A 385 -1.58 12.57 -20.39
N ASP A 386 -1.94 11.47 -19.74
CA ASP A 386 -2.01 10.16 -20.35
C ASP A 386 -3.14 10.13 -21.40
N TYR A 387 -4.30 10.73 -21.10
CA TYR A 387 -5.39 10.87 -22.07
C TYR A 387 -4.99 11.67 -23.32
N ALA A 388 -4.32 12.81 -23.12
CA ALA A 388 -3.84 13.62 -24.23
C ALA A 388 -2.75 12.92 -25.06
N LEU A 389 -1.89 12.13 -24.41
CA LEU A 389 -0.85 11.34 -25.07
C LEU A 389 -1.45 10.18 -25.86
N PHE A 390 -2.48 9.51 -25.34
CA PHE A 390 -3.25 8.50 -26.04
C PHE A 390 -3.87 9.06 -27.33
N GLU A 391 -4.56 10.20 -27.25
CA GLU A 391 -5.16 10.81 -28.44
C GLU A 391 -4.08 11.25 -29.45
N GLU A 392 -2.95 11.78 -28.98
CA GLU A 392 -1.86 12.25 -29.83
C GLU A 392 -1.11 11.13 -30.57
N ILE A 393 -0.72 10.06 -29.85
CA ILE A 393 0.12 9.00 -30.39
C ILE A 393 -0.73 7.94 -31.10
N GLU A 394 -1.81 7.50 -30.47
CA GLU A 394 -2.57 6.32 -30.90
C GLU A 394 -3.66 6.69 -31.91
N THR A 395 -4.51 7.65 -31.57
CA THR A 395 -5.65 8.06 -32.43
C THR A 395 -5.29 9.10 -33.50
N ARG A 396 -4.20 9.86 -33.27
CA ARG A 396 -3.79 11.01 -34.11
C ARG A 396 -4.88 12.08 -34.28
N ASP A 397 -5.81 12.18 -33.33
CA ASP A 397 -6.82 13.25 -33.26
C ASP A 397 -6.25 14.46 -32.51
N TYR A 398 -5.60 15.34 -33.27
CA TYR A 398 -4.89 16.49 -32.71
C TYR A 398 -5.82 17.61 -32.23
N ASP A 399 -6.99 17.78 -32.85
CA ASP A 399 -7.94 18.82 -32.44
C ASP A 399 -8.58 18.48 -31.10
N ARG A 400 -8.91 17.20 -30.88
CA ARG A 400 -9.37 16.72 -29.58
C ARG A 400 -8.27 16.80 -28.53
N ALA A 401 -7.02 16.40 -28.84
CA ALA A 401 -5.90 16.55 -27.91
C ALA A 401 -5.73 18.01 -27.43
N ARG A 402 -5.90 18.99 -28.33
CA ARG A 402 -5.90 20.42 -27.96
C ARG A 402 -7.03 20.78 -27.01
N GLN A 403 -8.25 20.29 -27.24
CA GLN A 403 -9.39 20.53 -26.35
C GLN A 403 -9.16 19.90 -24.96
N ILE A 404 -8.57 18.71 -24.90
CA ILE A 404 -8.21 18.02 -23.66
C ILE A 404 -7.22 18.86 -22.84
N TYR A 405 -6.16 19.37 -23.46
CA TYR A 405 -5.23 20.26 -22.76
C TYR A 405 -5.87 21.58 -22.30
N GLN A 406 -6.74 22.18 -23.11
CA GLN A 406 -7.45 23.42 -22.74
C GLN A 406 -8.39 23.19 -21.54
N THR A 407 -9.18 22.12 -21.58
CA THR A 407 -10.10 21.75 -20.49
C THR A 407 -9.33 21.43 -19.20
N ALA A 408 -8.23 20.68 -19.28
CA ALA A 408 -7.35 20.41 -18.15
C ALA A 408 -6.82 21.71 -17.50
N ILE A 409 -6.43 22.70 -18.30
CA ILE A 409 -5.96 24.00 -17.80
C ILE A 409 -7.07 24.77 -17.10
N THR A 410 -8.29 24.77 -17.63
CA THR A 410 -9.43 25.49 -17.00
C THR A 410 -9.83 24.89 -15.66
N LEU A 411 -9.69 23.57 -15.51
CA LEU A 411 -10.18 22.85 -14.35
C LEU A 411 -9.18 22.81 -13.18
N VAL A 412 -7.87 22.88 -13.47
CA VAL A 412 -6.83 22.89 -12.44
C VAL A 412 -6.78 24.25 -11.70
N PRO A 413 -6.91 24.29 -10.36
CA PRO A 413 -6.75 25.52 -9.58
C PRO A 413 -5.28 25.98 -9.51
N HIS A 414 -4.85 26.79 -10.49
CA HIS A 414 -3.48 27.30 -10.62
C HIS A 414 -3.03 28.23 -9.47
N LYS A 415 -3.98 28.87 -8.78
CA LYS A 415 -3.70 29.76 -7.62
C LYS A 415 -3.34 28.99 -6.35
N ALA A 416 -3.87 27.78 -6.19
CA ALA A 416 -3.63 26.95 -5.00
C ALA A 416 -2.43 26.01 -5.22
N PHE A 417 -2.31 25.44 -6.43
CA PHE A 417 -1.23 24.53 -6.79
C PHE A 417 -0.67 24.85 -8.16
N THR A 418 0.66 24.88 -8.25
CA THR A 418 1.39 25.23 -9.46
C THR A 418 1.98 23.97 -10.09
N PHE A 419 1.40 23.50 -11.21
CA PHE A 419 1.83 22.30 -11.93
C PHE A 419 2.53 22.65 -13.26
N SER A 420 3.86 22.77 -13.22
CA SER A 420 4.65 23.17 -14.39
C SER A 420 4.65 22.15 -15.54
N LYS A 421 4.49 20.86 -15.23
CA LYS A 421 4.57 19.79 -16.24
C LYS A 421 3.43 19.86 -17.27
N LEU A 422 2.22 20.22 -16.86
CA LEU A 422 1.06 20.31 -17.75
C LEU A 422 1.28 21.35 -18.85
N TRP A 423 1.71 22.55 -18.44
CA TRP A 423 2.01 23.66 -19.35
C TRP A 423 3.13 23.35 -20.34
N ILE A 424 4.22 22.71 -19.88
CA ILE A 424 5.34 22.32 -20.75
C ILE A 424 4.89 21.26 -21.76
N MET A 425 4.10 20.26 -21.33
CA MET A 425 3.60 19.22 -22.24
C MET A 425 2.66 19.81 -23.30
N PHE A 426 1.79 20.74 -22.92
CA PHE A 426 0.90 21.41 -23.88
C PHE A 426 1.68 22.29 -24.87
N ALA A 427 2.69 23.03 -24.40
CA ALA A 427 3.57 23.78 -25.30
C ALA A 427 4.33 22.86 -26.26
N LYS A 428 4.89 21.74 -25.77
CA LYS A 428 5.55 20.72 -26.60
C LYS A 428 4.61 20.09 -27.62
N PHE A 429 3.33 19.91 -27.28
CA PHE A 429 2.31 19.45 -28.22
C PHE A 429 2.11 20.44 -29.37
N GLU A 430 1.92 21.73 -29.09
CA GLU A 430 1.75 22.75 -30.14
C GLU A 430 3.02 22.91 -31.00
N ILE A 431 4.22 22.74 -30.40
CA ILE A 431 5.48 22.73 -31.15
C ILE A 431 5.54 21.55 -32.12
N ARG A 432 5.13 20.35 -31.71
CA ARG A 432 5.04 19.18 -32.61
C ARG A 432 4.03 19.40 -33.74
N ARG A 433 3.04 20.27 -33.54
CA ARG A 433 2.07 20.72 -34.54
C ARG A 433 2.53 21.93 -35.36
N LEU A 434 3.75 22.43 -35.11
CA LEU A 434 4.35 23.59 -35.75
C LEU A 434 3.62 24.93 -35.46
N ASP A 435 2.77 24.99 -34.43
CA ASP A 435 2.11 26.22 -34.00
C ASP A 435 2.90 26.93 -32.89
N LEU A 436 3.97 27.63 -33.31
CA LEU A 436 4.84 28.39 -32.42
C LEU A 436 4.10 29.57 -31.72
N PRO A 437 3.24 30.35 -32.39
CA PRO A 437 2.47 31.41 -31.73
C PRO A 437 1.59 30.90 -30.60
N ALA A 438 0.90 29.77 -30.79
CA ALA A 438 0.09 29.16 -29.73
C ALA A 438 0.96 28.69 -28.56
N ALA A 439 2.05 27.97 -28.83
CA ALA A 439 2.99 27.51 -27.79
C ALA A 439 3.52 28.67 -26.93
N ARG A 440 3.90 29.79 -27.57
CA ARG A 440 4.34 31.02 -26.90
C ARG A 440 3.25 31.63 -26.04
N LYS A 441 2.02 31.71 -26.54
CA LYS A 441 0.87 32.22 -25.78
C LYS A 441 0.57 31.35 -24.56
N ILE A 442 0.68 30.03 -24.69
CA ILE A 442 0.49 29.07 -23.60
C ILE A 442 1.55 29.25 -22.52
N LEU A 443 2.83 29.32 -22.88
CA LEU A 443 3.92 29.53 -21.93
C LEU A 443 3.88 30.92 -21.29
N GLY A 444 3.52 31.97 -22.05
CA GLY A 444 3.28 33.31 -21.51
C GLY A 444 2.13 33.35 -20.51
N ASN A 445 1.01 32.68 -20.81
CA ASN A 445 -0.11 32.50 -19.89
C ASN A 445 0.29 31.71 -18.64
N ALA A 446 1.13 30.68 -18.80
CA ALA A 446 1.64 29.87 -17.70
C ALA A 446 2.46 30.72 -16.72
N ILE A 447 3.37 31.56 -17.23
CA ILE A 447 4.18 32.47 -16.39
C ILE A 447 3.29 33.49 -15.67
N GLY A 448 2.31 34.06 -16.36
CA GLY A 448 1.39 35.03 -15.76
C GLY A 448 0.50 34.46 -14.65
N MET A 449 0.10 33.18 -14.76
CA MET A 449 -0.72 32.52 -13.74
C MET A 449 0.11 31.81 -12.66
N CYS A 450 1.30 31.31 -12.99
CA CYS A 450 2.12 30.43 -12.18
C CYS A 450 3.61 30.67 -12.43
N PRO A 451 4.22 31.72 -11.87
CA PRO A 451 5.66 31.92 -12.03
C PRO A 451 6.44 30.85 -11.25
N LYS A 452 7.18 30.02 -11.98
CA LYS A 452 8.06 28.98 -11.43
C LYS A 452 9.32 28.87 -12.27
N GLU A 453 10.45 28.67 -11.60
CA GLU A 453 11.76 28.44 -12.24
C GLU A 453 11.72 27.38 -13.35
N LYS A 454 11.02 26.25 -13.16
CA LYS A 454 10.91 25.20 -14.18
C LYS A 454 10.18 25.64 -15.45
N LEU A 455 9.22 26.57 -15.35
CA LEU A 455 8.50 27.10 -16.50
C LEU A 455 9.35 28.11 -17.26
N PHE A 456 10.07 28.98 -16.53
CA PHE A 456 11.05 29.89 -17.12
C PHE A 456 12.15 29.11 -17.85
N LYS A 457 12.77 28.11 -17.21
CA LYS A 457 13.77 27.23 -17.84
C LYS A 457 13.22 26.55 -19.10
N GLY A 458 12.03 25.94 -19.01
CA GLY A 458 11.42 25.27 -20.17
C GLY A 458 11.03 26.23 -21.31
N TYR A 459 10.71 27.49 -21.02
CA TYR A 459 10.41 28.48 -22.06
C TYR A 459 11.69 29.08 -22.66
N ILE A 460 12.71 29.30 -21.84
CA ILE A 460 14.03 29.75 -22.28
C ILE A 460 14.66 28.68 -23.17
N GLU A 461 14.71 27.42 -22.75
CA GLU A 461 15.21 26.29 -23.56
C GLU A 461 14.53 26.27 -24.94
N LEU A 462 13.21 26.47 -24.98
CA LEU A 462 12.46 26.54 -26.22
C LEU A 462 12.89 27.71 -27.12
N GLU A 463 12.98 28.93 -26.59
CA GLU A 463 13.33 30.10 -27.42
C GLU A 463 14.82 30.10 -27.80
N THR A 464 15.69 29.48 -27.00
CA THR A 464 17.09 29.21 -27.34
C THR A 464 17.18 28.21 -28.50
N ASP A 465 16.40 27.11 -28.47
CA ASP A 465 16.34 26.15 -29.58
C ASP A 465 15.84 26.82 -30.89
N LEU A 466 14.93 27.79 -30.76
CA LEU A 466 14.43 28.59 -31.89
C LEU A 466 15.37 29.72 -32.32
N ARG A 467 16.49 29.94 -31.60
CA ARG A 467 17.49 31.01 -31.82
C ARG A 467 16.93 32.44 -31.76
N GLU A 468 15.88 32.65 -30.98
CA GLU A 468 15.22 33.96 -30.80
C GLU A 468 15.76 34.66 -29.55
N PHE A 469 17.02 35.08 -29.61
CA PHE A 469 17.77 35.59 -28.45
C PHE A 469 17.19 36.88 -27.84
N ASP A 470 16.56 37.74 -28.64
CA ASP A 470 15.88 38.94 -28.12
C ASP A 470 14.69 38.61 -27.21
N ARG A 471 14.05 37.46 -27.41
CA ARG A 471 12.99 36.98 -26.53
C ARG A 471 13.56 36.30 -25.30
N VAL A 472 14.64 35.54 -25.46
CA VAL A 472 15.38 34.93 -24.36
C VAL A 472 15.79 36.01 -23.36
N ARG A 473 16.31 37.15 -23.82
CA ARG A 473 16.61 38.34 -23.00
C ARG A 473 15.40 38.80 -22.18
N LYS A 474 14.29 39.09 -22.85
CA LYS A 474 13.03 39.51 -22.18
C LYS A 474 12.52 38.47 -21.19
N LEU A 475 12.78 37.18 -21.42
CA LEU A 475 12.40 36.11 -20.49
C LEU A 475 13.29 36.06 -19.26
N TYR A 476 14.60 36.25 -19.43
CA TYR A 476 15.52 36.38 -18.31
C TYR A 476 15.24 37.65 -17.50
N GLU A 477 14.99 38.79 -18.13
CA GLU A 477 14.57 40.02 -17.43
C GLU A 477 13.34 39.77 -16.56
N LYS A 478 12.27 39.18 -17.13
CA LYS A 478 11.06 38.81 -16.37
C LYS A 478 11.31 37.75 -15.30
N TYR A 479 12.26 36.84 -15.54
CA TYR A 479 12.61 35.82 -14.57
C TYR A 479 13.32 36.42 -13.36
N LEU A 480 14.19 37.39 -13.60
CA LEU A 480 14.92 38.15 -12.60
C LEU A 480 14.02 39.17 -11.87
N GLU A 481 13.00 39.73 -12.53
CA GLU A 481 11.94 40.52 -11.86
C GLU A 481 11.17 39.68 -10.83
N PHE A 482 10.96 38.38 -11.12
CA PHE A 482 10.23 37.48 -10.24
C PHE A 482 11.10 36.96 -9.08
N ASP A 483 12.32 36.54 -9.38
CA ASP A 483 13.26 36.01 -8.38
C ASP A 483 14.67 36.59 -8.56
N PRO A 484 14.93 37.81 -8.04
CA PRO A 484 16.26 38.43 -8.08
C PRO A 484 17.33 37.64 -7.30
N ALA A 485 16.91 36.76 -6.38
CA ALA A 485 17.79 36.07 -5.45
C ALA A 485 18.46 34.81 -6.03
N ASN A 486 18.00 34.35 -7.19
CA ASN A 486 18.47 33.11 -7.80
C ASN A 486 19.78 33.31 -8.58
N SER A 487 20.91 32.91 -7.98
CA SER A 487 22.23 32.97 -8.63
C SER A 487 22.34 32.10 -9.90
N SER A 488 21.61 30.98 -9.99
CA SER A 488 21.64 30.14 -11.19
C SER A 488 20.94 30.78 -12.40
N ALA A 489 20.01 31.71 -12.16
CA ALA A 489 19.36 32.49 -13.20
C ALA A 489 20.34 33.48 -13.83
N TRP A 490 21.06 34.21 -12.98
CA TRP A 490 22.10 35.17 -13.37
C TRP A 490 23.23 34.50 -14.15
N ILE A 491 23.74 33.37 -13.66
CA ILE A 491 24.81 32.62 -14.33
C ILE A 491 24.37 32.19 -15.73
N ARG A 492 23.20 31.55 -15.87
CA ARG A 492 22.73 31.10 -17.20
C ARG A 492 22.42 32.24 -18.15
N TYR A 493 21.99 33.40 -17.63
CA TYR A 493 21.76 34.57 -18.45
C TYR A 493 23.10 35.08 -19.02
N ALA A 494 24.12 35.15 -18.16
CA ALA A 494 25.46 35.53 -18.56
C ALA A 494 26.12 34.51 -19.50
N GLU A 495 25.95 33.20 -19.28
CA GLU A 495 26.44 32.14 -20.18
C GLU A 495 25.86 32.28 -21.59
N ILE A 496 24.58 32.61 -21.73
CA ILE A 496 23.94 32.80 -23.04
C ILE A 496 24.46 34.05 -23.74
N GLU A 497 24.61 35.18 -23.05
CA GLU A 497 25.18 36.38 -23.67
C GLU A 497 26.67 36.22 -23.99
N SER A 498 27.41 35.43 -23.21
CA SER A 498 28.78 35.01 -23.54
C SER A 498 28.83 34.19 -24.82
N GLN A 499 27.93 33.22 -25.00
CA GLN A 499 27.80 32.45 -26.25
C GLN A 499 27.40 33.30 -27.46
N LEU A 500 26.76 34.45 -27.23
CA LEU A 500 26.40 35.44 -28.26
C LEU A 500 27.48 36.49 -28.48
N GLU A 501 28.62 36.37 -27.79
CA GLU A 501 29.77 37.26 -27.86
C GLU A 501 29.49 38.72 -27.45
N ASP A 502 28.42 38.98 -26.68
CA ASP A 502 28.13 40.31 -26.12
C ASP A 502 28.76 40.44 -24.72
N PHE A 503 30.09 40.48 -24.67
CA PHE A 503 30.87 40.48 -23.42
C PHE A 503 30.62 41.70 -22.55
N ALA A 504 30.35 42.86 -23.16
CA ALA A 504 30.02 44.08 -22.42
C ALA A 504 28.71 43.90 -21.64
N ARG A 505 27.70 43.25 -22.25
CA ARG A 505 26.46 42.91 -21.56
C ARG A 505 26.67 41.82 -20.52
N THR A 506 27.47 40.79 -20.80
CA THR A 506 27.79 39.73 -19.83
C THR A 506 28.39 40.31 -18.54
N ARG A 507 29.36 41.22 -18.66
CA ARG A 507 29.93 41.95 -17.51
C ARG A 507 28.88 42.78 -16.78
N ALA A 508 28.04 43.51 -17.52
CA ALA A 508 26.95 44.29 -16.92
C ALA A 508 25.95 43.40 -16.16
N ILE A 509 25.63 42.21 -16.66
CA ILE A 509 24.74 41.24 -16.01
C ILE A 509 25.38 40.73 -14.72
N PHE A 510 26.66 40.37 -14.72
CA PHE A 510 27.36 39.94 -13.51
C PHE A 510 27.46 41.06 -12.46
N GLU A 511 27.81 42.28 -12.85
CA GLU A 511 27.83 43.45 -11.95
C GLU A 511 26.43 43.76 -11.39
N LEU A 512 25.38 43.66 -12.22
CA LEU A 512 23.99 43.77 -11.76
C LEU A 512 23.64 42.67 -10.75
N GLY A 513 24.01 41.42 -11.03
CA GLY A 513 23.77 40.29 -10.13
C GLY A 513 24.47 40.44 -8.79
N ILE A 514 25.70 40.96 -8.77
CA ILE A 514 26.48 41.23 -7.54
C ILE A 514 25.90 42.41 -6.75
N SER A 515 25.35 43.41 -7.43
CA SER A 515 24.73 44.58 -6.77
C SER A 515 23.44 44.25 -6.00
N GLN A 516 22.80 43.11 -6.27
CA GLN A 516 21.57 42.71 -5.59
C GLN A 516 21.86 42.18 -4.17
N SER A 517 21.16 42.71 -3.16
CA SER A 517 21.45 42.40 -1.75
C SER A 517 20.98 41.03 -1.22
N PRO A 518 19.93 40.36 -1.76
CA PRO A 518 19.54 39.04 -1.28
C PRO A 518 19.92 37.95 -2.29
N LEU A 519 21.19 37.52 -2.37
CA LEU A 519 21.55 36.32 -3.15
C LEU A 519 21.47 35.06 -2.28
N SER A 520 20.81 34.01 -2.78
CA SER A 520 20.70 32.70 -2.10
C SER A 520 22.06 32.00 -1.91
N MET A 521 22.96 32.17 -2.90
CA MET A 521 24.35 31.69 -2.86
C MET A 521 25.23 32.67 -3.64
N PRO A 522 25.75 33.73 -3.00
CA PRO A 522 26.60 34.73 -3.66
C PRO A 522 27.89 34.12 -4.22
N GLU A 523 28.48 33.15 -3.52
CA GLU A 523 29.78 32.55 -3.86
C GLU A 523 29.82 31.93 -5.27
N LEU A 524 28.72 31.31 -5.71
CA LEU A 524 28.63 30.70 -7.03
C LEU A 524 28.63 31.74 -8.15
N LEU A 525 27.99 32.89 -7.92
CA LEU A 525 27.95 33.97 -8.90
C LEU A 525 29.32 34.65 -8.99
N TRP A 526 29.98 34.89 -7.85
CA TRP A 526 31.34 35.43 -7.80
C TRP A 526 32.34 34.52 -8.50
N LYS A 527 32.28 33.21 -8.24
CA LYS A 527 33.12 32.24 -8.93
C LYS A 527 32.86 32.25 -10.44
N ALA A 528 31.60 32.19 -10.88
CA ALA A 528 31.27 32.21 -12.30
C ALA A 528 31.73 33.50 -13.00
N TYR A 529 31.68 34.64 -12.31
CA TYR A 529 32.17 35.89 -12.88
C TYR A 529 33.70 35.92 -13.00
N ILE A 530 34.41 35.39 -12.00
CA ILE A 530 35.86 35.25 -12.01
C ILE A 530 36.30 34.24 -13.10
N ASP A 531 35.64 33.09 -13.19
CA ASP A 531 35.90 32.07 -14.22
C ASP A 531 35.69 32.66 -15.63
N PHE A 532 34.65 33.49 -15.82
CA PHE A 532 34.42 34.21 -17.07
C PHE A 532 35.56 35.19 -17.43
N GLU A 533 36.04 36.00 -16.49
CA GLU A 533 37.17 36.92 -16.76
C GLU A 533 38.49 36.16 -16.96
N ILE A 534 38.65 34.97 -16.37
CA ILE A 534 39.76 34.05 -16.63
C ILE A 534 39.71 33.53 -18.08
N GLU A 535 38.54 33.12 -18.55
CA GLU A 535 38.33 32.64 -19.93
C GLU A 535 38.61 33.73 -20.97
N GLU A 536 38.22 34.98 -20.68
CA GLU A 536 38.47 36.15 -21.55
C GLU A 536 39.93 36.65 -21.50
N GLY A 537 40.68 36.30 -20.45
CA GLY A 537 42.10 36.63 -20.29
C GLY A 537 42.39 37.96 -19.60
N GLU A 538 41.37 38.64 -19.06
CA GLU A 538 41.51 39.95 -18.42
C GLU A 538 41.99 39.79 -16.96
N ARG A 539 43.31 39.65 -16.78
CA ARG A 539 43.94 39.47 -15.47
C ARG A 539 43.71 40.64 -14.50
N GLU A 540 43.53 41.87 -14.99
CA GLU A 540 43.35 43.06 -14.15
C GLU A 540 41.96 43.15 -13.54
N THR A 541 40.92 42.85 -14.31
CA THR A 541 39.54 42.81 -13.84
C THR A 541 39.35 41.65 -12.86
N ALA A 542 39.85 40.46 -13.18
CA ALA A 542 39.82 39.30 -12.29
C ALA A 542 40.48 39.59 -10.93
N ARG A 543 41.63 40.28 -10.91
CA ARG A 543 42.28 40.76 -9.67
C ARG A 543 41.39 41.70 -8.87
N ALA A 544 40.81 42.70 -9.54
CA ALA A 544 39.89 43.63 -8.88
C ALA A 544 38.66 42.92 -8.29
N LEU A 545 38.17 41.86 -8.94
CA LEU A 545 37.08 41.03 -8.44
C LEU A 545 37.49 40.20 -7.23
N TYR A 546 38.68 39.58 -7.25
CA TYR A 546 39.22 38.89 -6.08
C TYR A 546 39.42 39.84 -4.89
N ASP A 547 39.98 41.03 -5.10
CA ASP A 547 40.14 42.03 -4.03
C ASP A 547 38.79 42.49 -3.46
N ARG A 548 37.77 42.67 -4.31
CA ARG A 548 36.39 42.95 -3.86
C ARG A 548 35.79 41.78 -3.07
N LEU A 549 35.96 40.55 -3.53
CA LEU A 549 35.45 39.35 -2.86
C LEU A 549 36.12 39.11 -1.49
N ILE A 550 37.43 39.39 -1.40
CA ILE A 550 38.20 39.36 -0.15
C ILE A 550 37.66 40.39 0.83
N SER A 551 37.35 41.60 0.38
CA SER A 551 36.79 42.65 1.24
C SER A 551 35.41 42.30 1.82
N LEU A 552 34.64 41.43 1.14
CA LEU A 552 33.29 41.02 1.54
C LEU A 552 33.27 39.77 2.42
N SER A 553 34.03 38.73 2.06
CA SER A 553 33.91 37.38 2.66
C SER A 553 35.13 36.95 3.47
N GLY A 554 36.33 37.46 3.14
CA GLY A 554 37.59 37.19 3.85
C GLY A 554 37.94 35.71 4.09
N HIS A 555 37.27 34.77 3.42
CA HIS A 555 37.33 33.33 3.69
C HIS A 555 38.57 32.69 3.03
N VAL A 556 39.18 31.68 3.67
CA VAL A 556 40.42 31.02 3.21
C VAL A 556 40.36 30.52 1.78
N LYS A 557 39.23 29.94 1.37
CA LYS A 557 39.06 29.41 0.01
C LYS A 557 39.25 30.49 -1.07
N VAL A 558 38.89 31.74 -0.79
CA VAL A 558 39.07 32.87 -1.72
C VAL A 558 40.56 33.22 -1.85
N TRP A 559 41.30 33.20 -0.74
CA TRP A 559 42.75 33.41 -0.73
C TRP A 559 43.49 32.32 -1.49
N ILE A 560 43.07 31.06 -1.29
CA ILE A 560 43.62 29.91 -2.03
C ILE A 560 43.34 30.06 -3.53
N SER A 561 42.09 30.34 -3.93
CA SER A 561 41.75 30.50 -5.34
C SER A 561 42.48 31.69 -5.99
N TYR A 562 42.65 32.81 -5.27
CA TYR A 562 43.35 33.98 -5.79
C TYR A 562 44.85 33.69 -6.00
N ALA A 563 45.48 32.97 -5.06
CA ALA A 563 46.89 32.64 -5.18
C ALA A 563 47.16 31.57 -6.26
N LEU A 564 46.26 30.59 -6.42
CA LEU A 564 46.35 29.61 -7.51
C LEU A 564 46.11 30.28 -8.87
N PHE A 565 45.16 31.20 -8.97
CA PHE A 565 44.89 31.98 -10.19
C PHE A 565 46.11 32.78 -10.68
N GLU A 566 46.85 33.45 -9.79
CA GLU A 566 48.06 34.20 -10.17
C GLU A 566 49.19 33.29 -10.68
N ALA A 567 49.19 32.02 -10.26
CA ALA A 567 50.15 31.03 -10.72
C ALA A 567 49.76 30.33 -12.02
N GLU A 568 48.46 30.25 -12.33
CA GLU A 568 47.97 29.61 -13.54
C GLU A 568 48.29 30.45 -14.79
N PRO A 569 48.80 29.81 -15.87
CA PRO A 569 48.97 30.47 -17.15
C PRO A 569 47.59 30.74 -17.77
N ILE A 570 47.35 31.97 -18.22
CA ILE A 570 46.07 32.41 -18.77
C ILE A 570 46.28 32.82 -20.23
N ALA A 571 45.26 32.62 -21.07
CA ALA A 571 45.29 33.06 -22.46
C ALA A 571 45.39 34.60 -22.56
N LEU A 572 46.05 35.11 -23.61
CA LEU A 572 46.15 36.55 -23.87
C LEU A 572 44.76 37.22 -23.93
N PRO A 573 44.59 38.47 -23.45
CA PRO A 573 43.36 39.24 -23.63
C PRO A 573 42.91 39.21 -25.09
N ARG A 574 41.62 38.94 -25.35
CA ARG A 574 41.08 38.72 -26.70
C ARG A 574 41.34 39.88 -27.67
N ALA A 575 41.39 41.13 -27.18
CA ALA A 575 41.72 42.31 -28.00
C ALA A 575 43.12 42.27 -28.65
N GLN A 576 44.07 41.54 -28.06
CA GLN A 576 45.41 41.31 -28.64
C GLN A 576 45.47 40.02 -29.46
N ARG A 577 44.45 39.17 -29.34
CA ARG A 577 44.28 37.93 -30.10
C ARG A 577 43.71 38.23 -31.48
N GLU A 578 42.75 39.16 -31.58
CA GLU A 578 42.15 39.62 -32.84
C GLU A 578 43.14 40.42 -33.72
N GLU A 579 44.14 41.09 -33.15
CA GLU A 579 45.21 41.76 -33.92
C GLU A 579 46.28 40.79 -34.48
N GLU A 580 46.44 39.60 -33.89
CA GLU A 580 47.42 38.58 -34.33
C GLU A 580 46.79 37.45 -35.19
N GLU A 581 45.46 37.34 -35.26
CA GLU A 581 44.74 36.37 -36.12
C GLU A 581 44.89 36.64 -37.63
N GLU A 582 45.41 37.82 -38.03
CA GLU A 582 45.72 38.09 -39.45
C GLU A 582 47.01 37.38 -39.94
N GLU A 583 47.87 36.84 -39.06
CA GLU A 583 49.20 36.36 -39.48
C GLU A 583 49.45 34.84 -39.40
N ASP A 584 48.73 33.99 -38.65
CA ASP A 584 48.98 32.54 -38.65
C ASP A 584 47.76 31.67 -38.25
N GLU A 585 47.25 30.84 -39.18
CA GLU A 585 46.08 29.94 -38.97
C GLU A 585 46.38 28.65 -38.14
N GLU A 586 47.62 28.42 -37.68
CA GLU A 586 48.01 27.21 -36.93
C GLU A 586 48.88 27.47 -35.68
N ALA A 587 48.84 28.66 -35.09
CA ALA A 587 49.59 28.95 -33.87
C ALA A 587 48.79 28.58 -32.59
N GLU A 588 49.34 27.66 -31.78
CA GLU A 588 48.84 27.35 -30.43
C GLU A 588 48.60 28.65 -29.62
N GLN A 589 47.45 28.74 -28.92
CA GLN A 589 47.11 29.87 -28.05
C GLN A 589 48.30 30.22 -27.14
N LYS A 590 48.98 31.34 -27.40
CA LYS A 590 50.09 31.82 -26.55
C LYS A 590 49.52 32.14 -25.16
N MET A 591 49.83 31.29 -24.19
CA MET A 591 49.48 31.49 -22.80
C MET A 591 50.51 32.42 -22.15
N VAL A 592 50.06 33.46 -21.45
CA VAL A 592 50.95 34.29 -20.64
C VAL A 592 51.33 33.47 -19.39
N PRO A 593 52.62 33.22 -19.12
CA PRO A 593 53.02 32.51 -17.91
C PRO A 593 52.49 33.24 -16.66
N GLY A 594 52.05 32.48 -15.66
CA GLY A 594 51.65 33.03 -14.36
C GLY A 594 52.86 33.60 -13.61
N ASP A 595 52.60 34.49 -12.65
CA ASP A 595 53.63 35.14 -11.83
C ASP A 595 53.69 34.44 -10.45
N PRO A 596 54.57 33.42 -10.24
CA PRO A 596 54.63 32.67 -8.98
C PRO A 596 55.02 33.55 -7.78
N ASP A 597 55.77 34.62 -8.01
CA ASP A 597 56.15 35.57 -6.96
C ASP A 597 54.97 36.41 -6.47
N ARG A 598 53.97 36.65 -7.32
CA ARG A 598 52.73 37.35 -6.92
C ARG A 598 51.79 36.41 -6.17
N ALA A 599 51.68 35.15 -6.60
CA ALA A 599 50.98 34.11 -5.86
C ALA A 599 51.51 33.98 -4.41
N ARG A 600 52.84 34.02 -4.23
CA ARG A 600 53.49 34.06 -2.91
C ARG A 600 53.13 35.30 -2.08
N GLN A 601 53.00 36.46 -2.71
CA GLN A 601 52.57 37.69 -2.03
C GLN A 601 51.12 37.59 -1.57
N VAL A 602 50.24 36.99 -2.38
CA VAL A 602 48.84 36.73 -2.03
C VAL A 602 48.74 35.76 -0.85
N PHE A 603 49.48 34.65 -0.87
CA PHE A 603 49.53 33.71 0.27
C PHE A 603 50.00 34.41 1.57
N ASN A 604 51.03 35.24 1.48
CA ASN A 604 51.52 36.03 2.62
C ASN A 604 50.48 37.04 3.13
N ARG A 605 49.74 37.69 2.23
CA ARG A 605 48.67 38.64 2.59
C ARG A 605 47.51 37.92 3.29
N GLY A 606 47.08 36.79 2.73
CA GLY A 606 46.05 35.94 3.34
C GLY A 606 46.47 35.39 4.70
N TYR A 607 47.74 34.98 4.86
CA TYR A 607 48.28 34.53 6.14
C TYR A 607 48.25 35.61 7.21
N LYS A 608 48.61 36.86 6.87
CA LYS A 608 48.55 38.00 7.80
C LYS A 608 47.11 38.32 8.20
N GLU A 609 46.18 38.36 7.25
CA GLU A 609 44.79 38.70 7.57
C GLU A 609 44.09 37.60 8.40
N LEU A 610 44.38 36.33 8.15
CA LEU A 610 43.90 35.21 8.97
C LEU A 610 44.55 35.19 10.36
N LYS A 611 45.82 35.61 10.47
CA LYS A 611 46.50 35.81 11.75
C LYS A 611 45.83 36.93 12.55
N ASP A 612 45.52 38.06 11.92
CA ASP A 612 44.86 39.20 12.57
C ASP A 612 43.42 38.86 13.02
N LYS A 613 42.73 37.99 12.29
CA LYS A 613 41.39 37.48 12.64
C LYS A 613 41.41 36.33 13.67
N GLY A 614 42.58 35.75 13.98
CA GLY A 614 42.73 34.67 14.96
C GLY A 614 42.17 33.31 14.54
N LEU A 615 41.87 33.10 13.24
CA LEU A 615 41.26 31.88 12.73
C LEU A 615 42.33 30.80 12.48
N LYS A 616 42.56 29.96 13.50
CA LYS A 616 43.65 28.98 13.54
C LYS A 616 43.47 27.84 12.53
N ASP A 617 42.32 27.20 12.46
CA ASP A 617 42.07 26.04 11.56
C ASP A 617 42.18 26.44 10.08
N GLU A 618 41.63 27.60 9.77
CA GLU A 618 41.64 28.24 8.47
C GLU A 618 43.07 28.59 7.99
N ARG A 619 43.93 29.01 8.92
CA ARG A 619 45.36 29.25 8.66
C ARG A 619 46.12 27.96 8.37
N VAL A 620 45.74 26.83 8.98
CA VAL A 620 46.34 25.52 8.65
C VAL A 620 46.01 25.12 7.23
N ALA A 621 44.74 25.24 6.84
CA ALA A 621 44.31 24.91 5.49
C ALA A 621 45.02 25.76 4.42
N LEU A 622 45.23 27.06 4.67
CA LEU A 622 46.01 27.92 3.77
C LEU A 622 47.48 27.46 3.65
N LEU A 623 48.11 27.10 4.78
CA LEU A 623 49.51 26.65 4.80
C LEU A 623 49.72 25.29 4.15
N GLU A 624 48.77 24.36 4.29
CA GLU A 624 48.81 23.07 3.62
C GLU A 624 48.78 23.25 2.09
N VAL A 625 47.90 24.12 1.60
CA VAL A 625 47.85 24.42 0.16
C VAL A 625 49.07 25.19 -0.31
N TRP A 626 49.56 26.16 0.46
CA TRP A 626 50.80 26.88 0.14
C TRP A 626 52.00 25.92 0.11
N LYS A 627 52.05 24.91 0.97
CA LYS A 627 53.09 23.87 0.91
C LYS A 627 53.00 23.08 -0.39
N THR A 628 51.80 22.63 -0.80
CA THR A 628 51.63 21.92 -2.09
C THR A 628 51.97 22.81 -3.30
N PHE A 629 51.75 24.12 -3.18
CA PHE A 629 52.14 25.10 -4.19
C PHE A 629 53.67 25.24 -4.30
N GLU A 630 54.38 25.37 -3.18
CA GLU A 630 55.86 25.45 -3.21
C GLU A 630 56.51 24.13 -3.62
N GLU A 631 55.87 22.98 -3.38
CA GLU A 631 56.33 21.67 -3.87
C GLU A 631 56.23 21.56 -5.41
N THR A 632 55.31 22.31 -6.03
CA THR A 632 55.08 22.29 -7.49
C THR A 632 55.82 23.39 -8.24
N HIS A 633 55.93 24.59 -7.67
CA HIS A 633 56.49 25.78 -8.34
C HIS A 633 57.75 26.35 -7.68
N GLY A 634 58.11 25.89 -6.47
CA GLY A 634 59.13 26.49 -5.61
C GLY A 634 60.43 25.70 -5.48
N THR A 635 61.30 26.19 -4.60
CA THR A 635 62.58 25.55 -4.26
C THR A 635 62.46 24.78 -2.94
N ALA A 636 63.35 23.80 -2.70
CA ALA A 636 63.34 23.00 -1.47
C ALA A 636 63.46 23.85 -0.19
N ASP A 637 64.11 25.02 -0.28
CA ASP A 637 64.23 25.97 0.81
C ASP A 637 62.91 26.70 1.12
N ASP A 638 62.10 26.97 0.10
CA ASP A 638 60.79 27.63 0.26
C ASP A 638 59.77 26.67 0.88
N VAL A 639 59.81 25.39 0.49
CA VAL A 639 59.02 24.32 1.13
C VAL A 639 59.38 24.18 2.61
N ALA A 640 60.68 24.24 2.95
CA ALA A 640 61.14 24.17 4.34
C ALA A 640 60.66 25.37 5.18
N LYS A 641 60.58 26.57 4.60
CA LYS A 641 60.02 27.76 5.26
C LYS A 641 58.54 27.58 5.57
N VAL A 642 57.74 27.10 4.61
CA VAL A 642 56.28 26.87 4.82
C VAL A 642 56.04 25.76 5.83
N GLN A 643 56.83 24.68 5.80
CA GLN A 643 56.76 23.61 6.81
C GLN A 643 57.09 24.11 8.22
N GLY A 644 58.01 25.08 8.34
CA GLY A 644 58.33 25.72 9.61
C GLY A 644 57.21 26.61 10.18
N MET A 645 56.26 27.05 9.34
CA MET A 645 55.10 27.86 9.74
C MET A 645 53.89 27.01 10.17
N MET A 646 53.90 25.69 9.97
CA MET A 646 52.79 24.81 10.38
C MET A 646 52.63 24.75 11.91
N PRO A 647 51.41 24.61 12.43
CA PRO A 647 51.18 24.57 13.86
C PRO A 647 51.59 23.24 14.47
N VAL A 648 51.98 23.29 15.74
CA VAL A 648 52.19 22.12 16.59
C VAL A 648 50.95 21.95 17.46
N VAL A 649 50.37 20.74 17.45
CA VAL A 649 49.24 20.41 18.32
C VAL A 649 49.79 20.20 19.73
N THR A 650 49.38 21.05 20.68
CA THR A 650 49.75 20.92 22.09
C THR A 650 48.53 20.64 22.96
N LYS A 651 48.74 19.89 24.05
CA LYS A 651 47.68 19.52 24.99
C LYS A 651 47.62 20.53 26.12
N LYS A 652 46.48 21.18 26.31
CA LYS A 652 46.26 22.07 27.46
C LYS A 652 45.23 21.45 28.39
N ARG A 653 45.60 21.31 29.66
CA ARG A 653 44.72 20.80 30.70
C ARG A 653 44.19 21.97 31.48
N HIS A 654 42.88 22.14 31.50
CA HIS A 654 42.23 23.11 32.38
C HIS A 654 41.09 22.43 33.14
N VAL A 655 40.76 23.00 34.30
CA VAL A 655 39.68 22.49 35.15
C VAL A 655 38.45 23.32 34.81
N ASP A 656 37.40 22.67 34.35
CA ASP A 656 36.14 23.32 34.01
C ASP A 656 35.50 23.87 35.28
N GLN A 657 35.17 25.17 35.30
CA GLN A 657 34.76 25.85 36.55
C GLN A 657 33.40 25.39 37.09
N GLU A 658 32.53 24.84 36.25
CA GLU A 658 31.20 24.35 36.68
C GLU A 658 31.18 22.88 37.11
N THR A 659 32.07 22.03 36.60
CA THR A 659 32.04 20.57 36.84
C THR A 659 33.23 20.05 37.65
N GLY A 660 34.29 20.86 37.84
CA GLY A 660 35.49 20.49 38.59
C GLY A 660 36.26 19.32 37.99
N GLN A 661 35.91 18.87 36.79
CA GLN A 661 36.61 17.83 36.05
C GLN A 661 37.71 18.45 35.17
N MET A 662 38.84 17.74 35.05
CA MET A 662 39.93 18.12 34.16
C MET A 662 39.49 17.84 32.72
N VAL A 663 39.23 18.88 31.94
CA VAL A 663 38.92 18.77 30.52
C VAL A 663 40.22 18.97 29.73
N GLU A 664 40.52 18.00 28.86
CA GLU A 664 41.69 18.01 27.98
C GLU A 664 41.30 18.60 26.63
N ASP A 665 41.74 19.83 26.35
CA ASP A 665 41.54 20.46 25.05
C ASP A 665 42.81 20.41 24.19
N TRP A 666 42.61 20.18 22.89
CA TRP A 666 43.67 20.18 21.90
C TRP A 666 43.78 21.58 21.29
N GLU A 667 44.89 22.28 21.52
CA GLU A 667 45.11 23.63 21.01
C GLU A 667 46.17 23.63 19.90
N LEU A 668 45.82 24.20 18.74
CA LEU A 668 46.76 24.48 17.66
C LEU A 668 47.61 25.70 18.02
N VAL A 669 48.93 25.53 18.01
CA VAL A 669 49.89 26.58 18.33
C VAL A 669 50.82 26.81 17.14
N PHE A 670 50.77 28.00 16.55
CA PHE A 670 51.68 28.39 15.46
C PHE A 670 53.01 28.87 16.02
N ALA A 671 54.12 28.47 15.38
CA ALA A 671 55.47 28.85 15.80
C ALA A 671 55.68 30.38 15.85
N ASP A 672 54.98 31.13 14.99
CA ASP A 672 55.03 32.60 14.96
C ASP A 672 54.28 33.24 16.15
N ASP A 673 53.21 32.62 16.63
CA ASP A 673 52.39 33.16 17.72
C ASP A 673 53.08 32.93 19.09
N GLU A 674 53.87 31.87 19.26
CA GLU A 674 54.75 31.68 20.43
C GLU A 674 55.91 32.67 20.47
N ARG A 675 56.43 33.06 19.30
CA ARG A 675 57.59 33.95 19.17
C ARG A 675 57.28 35.38 19.60
N GLU A 676 56.05 35.83 19.39
CA GLU A 676 55.55 37.14 19.84
C GLU A 676 55.04 37.11 21.29
N ASN A 677 54.38 36.02 21.72
CA ASN A 677 53.81 35.94 23.06
C ASN A 677 54.84 35.57 24.17
N ASN A 678 55.89 34.80 23.87
CA ASN A 678 56.92 34.42 24.85
C ASN A 678 58.29 34.06 24.18
N PRO A 679 59.16 35.05 23.91
CA PRO A 679 60.43 34.82 23.18
C PRO A 679 61.47 33.98 23.95
N THR A 680 61.34 33.85 25.27
CA THR A 680 62.25 33.06 26.12
C THR A 680 61.92 31.57 26.08
N THR A 681 60.64 31.21 26.09
CA THR A 681 60.15 29.82 26.05
C THR A 681 60.40 29.19 24.67
N PHE A 682 60.26 29.98 23.59
CA PHE A 682 60.51 29.52 22.22
C PHE A 682 61.97 29.08 21.98
N LYS A 683 62.97 29.82 22.51
CA LYS A 683 64.38 29.42 22.45
C LYS A 683 64.65 28.11 23.18
N PHE A 684 63.99 27.90 24.31
CA PHE A 684 64.10 26.66 25.09
C PHE A 684 63.49 25.47 24.35
N LEU A 685 62.36 25.67 23.68
CA LEU A 685 61.65 24.65 22.90
C LEU A 685 62.42 24.29 21.61
N GLN A 686 63.06 25.25 20.94
CA GLN A 686 64.00 24.99 19.84
C GLN A 686 65.21 24.16 20.28
N MET A 687 65.80 24.47 21.45
CA MET A 687 66.91 23.68 22.00
C MET A 687 66.48 22.26 22.36
N ALA A 688 65.26 22.07 22.90
CA ALA A 688 64.70 20.76 23.18
C ALA A 688 64.40 19.95 21.91
N HIS A 689 63.92 20.61 20.84
CA HIS A 689 63.66 19.95 19.56
C HIS A 689 64.95 19.57 18.83
N ALA A 690 65.99 20.42 18.89
CA ALA A 690 67.33 20.12 18.41
C ALA A 690 67.91 18.90 19.16
N TRP A 691 67.74 18.84 20.48
CA TRP A 691 68.15 17.69 21.30
C TRP A 691 67.42 16.40 20.92
N LYS A 692 66.08 16.44 20.75
CA LYS A 692 65.26 15.29 20.34
C LYS A 692 65.60 14.79 18.92
N SER A 693 65.88 15.70 17.99
CA SER A 693 66.33 15.35 16.64
C SER A 693 67.72 14.70 16.63
N GLY A 694 68.58 15.04 17.61
CA GLY A 694 69.84 14.38 17.88
C GLY A 694 69.67 12.96 18.44
N LEU A 695 68.70 12.74 19.33
CA LEU A 695 68.37 11.41 19.88
C LEU A 695 67.85 10.44 18.82
N ASN A 696 67.02 10.89 17.87
CA ASN A 696 66.45 10.03 16.83
C ASN A 696 67.48 9.56 15.78
N LYS A 697 68.69 10.13 15.77
CA LYS A 697 69.79 9.74 14.87
C LYS A 697 70.82 8.80 15.49
N GLY A 698 70.71 8.41 16.76
CA GLY A 698 71.73 7.62 17.45
C GLY A 698 71.16 6.52 18.35
N GLY A 699 71.14 5.27 17.88
CA GLY A 699 70.99 4.10 18.74
C GLY A 699 72.36 3.55 19.15
N ALA A 700 72.71 3.70 20.43
CA ALA A 700 73.65 2.84 21.18
C ALA A 700 73.69 3.30 22.65
N ASP A 701 73.53 2.33 23.56
CA ASP A 701 73.51 2.46 25.01
C ASP A 701 74.86 1.94 25.60
N PRO A 702 75.13 1.96 26.92
CA PRO A 702 75.63 3.08 27.71
C PRO A 702 76.95 2.76 28.45
N SER A 703 77.89 3.70 28.59
CA SER A 703 78.80 3.75 29.74
C SER A 703 79.71 5.00 29.72
N LYS A 704 79.89 5.57 30.92
CA LYS A 704 80.68 6.76 31.32
C LYS A 704 79.95 8.11 31.14
N SER A 705 79.87 9.01 32.13
CA SER A 705 80.24 9.02 33.55
C SER A 705 79.85 10.40 34.11
N ILE A 706 79.19 10.42 35.28
CA ILE A 706 79.46 11.26 36.47
C ILE A 706 79.25 12.79 36.37
N LEU A 707 78.31 13.25 37.22
CA LEU A 707 77.96 14.64 37.62
C LEU A 707 79.11 15.38 38.35
N PRO A 708 79.03 16.71 38.54
CA PRO A 708 78.56 17.19 39.86
C PRO A 708 77.73 18.49 39.83
N GLY A 709 76.96 18.70 40.90
CA GLY A 709 76.20 19.93 41.21
C GLY A 709 76.99 21.00 42.00
N PRO A 710 76.35 21.74 42.93
CA PRO A 710 76.01 23.17 42.86
C PRO A 710 76.82 24.07 43.82
N PRO A 711 76.61 25.42 43.85
CA PRO A 711 76.03 26.02 45.09
C PRO A 711 75.21 27.34 44.99
N VAL A 712 74.21 27.45 45.90
CA VAL A 712 73.91 28.56 46.86
C VAL A 712 73.15 29.86 46.46
N ALA A 713 72.10 30.17 47.26
CA ALA A 713 71.17 31.34 47.33
C ALA A 713 71.76 32.53 48.18
N PRO A 714 71.13 33.73 48.45
CA PRO A 714 69.72 34.04 48.87
C PRO A 714 69.23 35.51 48.52
N PRO A 715 68.40 36.29 49.29
CA PRO A 715 67.02 36.12 49.84
C PRO A 715 65.99 37.29 49.57
N THR A 716 64.70 37.02 49.88
CA THR A 716 63.63 37.87 50.52
C THR A 716 63.05 39.18 49.93
N ALA A 717 61.71 39.21 49.76
CA ALA A 717 60.72 40.11 50.41
C ALA A 717 59.28 39.70 49.97
N LYS A 718 58.51 38.91 50.72
CA LYS A 718 57.46 39.25 51.74
C LYS A 718 56.46 40.38 51.42
N ARG A 719 55.18 39.95 51.35
CA ARG A 719 53.90 40.51 51.89
C ARG A 719 53.30 41.74 51.19
N SER A 720 51.98 41.89 51.04
CA SER A 720 50.77 41.42 51.76
C SER A 720 49.56 41.47 50.78
N ALA A 721 48.54 40.61 50.75
CA ALA A 721 47.59 40.10 51.75
C ALA A 721 46.75 41.19 52.44
N GLU A 722 45.54 41.45 51.90
CA GLU A 722 44.28 41.81 52.61
C GLU A 722 43.16 41.84 51.55
N ASP A 723 42.37 40.78 51.34
CA ASP A 723 41.25 40.20 52.09
C ASP A 723 39.88 40.90 51.90
N ALA A 724 38.96 40.12 51.35
CA ALA A 724 37.51 40.03 51.53
C ALA A 724 36.63 41.29 51.72
N THR A 725 35.61 41.41 50.85
CA THR A 725 34.17 41.60 51.15
C THR A 725 33.44 41.59 49.77
N SER A 726 32.71 40.53 49.42
CA SER A 726 31.27 40.31 49.64
C SER A 726 30.38 41.36 48.97
N ASP A 727 29.58 40.89 47.99
CA ASP A 727 28.21 41.26 47.59
C ASP A 727 28.06 40.83 46.11
N MET A 728 27.50 39.68 45.71
CA MET A 728 26.10 39.21 45.86
C MET A 728 25.13 40.40 45.93
N ASP A 729 24.30 40.65 44.92
CA ASP A 729 23.00 39.97 44.77
C ASP A 729 22.33 40.52 43.50
N SER A 730 21.75 39.65 42.67
CA SER A 730 20.28 39.49 42.46
C SER A 730 19.67 40.57 41.56
N SER A 731 19.24 40.16 40.36
CA SER A 731 17.86 39.80 40.00
C SER A 731 17.11 40.98 39.41
N ASP A 732 16.80 40.89 38.12
CA ASP A 732 15.58 41.49 37.61
C ASP A 732 14.39 40.62 38.03
N GLY A 733 13.38 41.29 38.55
CA GLY A 733 12.07 40.74 38.85
C GLY A 733 11.16 41.82 39.43
N GLU A 734 10.63 42.70 38.59
CA GLU A 734 9.21 43.12 38.53
C GLU A 734 9.02 44.38 37.64
N ASP A 735 7.98 44.29 36.79
CA ASP A 735 7.24 45.30 36.00
C ASP A 735 7.86 46.05 34.81
#